data_AF-A0A328EHF7-F1
#
_entry.id   AF-A0A328EHF7-F1
#
_cell.length_a   1.000
_cell.length_b   1.000
_cell.length_c   1.000
_cell.angle_alpha   90.00
_cell.angle_beta   90.00
_cell.angle_gamma   90.00
#
_symmetry.space_group_name_H-M   'P 1'
#
loop_
_entity.id
_entity.type
_entity.pdbx_description
1 polymer ?
#
loop_
_entity_poly.entity_id
_entity_poly.type
_entity_poly.pdbx_seq_one_letter_code
_entity_poly.pdbx_strand_id
1 'polypeptide(L)'
;MPKKIKKSDIFLKKIVFIAFILLIVIKVLLITVAYSYVLQKMGVLHMLYYFFTLLQSDFLILGIALALIRAVDKQKYLILKILFLLGVIGIYALYRGDLLVILSFQQRLSFTTGLNFLSAGPNVVFLYSMIFLMSFLLVVFLAFLLAKSIKIKINENLFLRVMIASFLRYGIPFPQISFLGVELPEKNILDKVARNAYELSLQDQKEKSDQSTKKKLDLPEIKLENLEKRKSFWLEIAKKQPEEIFQTFGYSSLKKAKDQYGDSYVFEVLSAAVAAAPELAFSYIDVYKDRKDEQGDTVVKPLLKIAIQQKPELAFRYLDKYQDIVEGNEKIAKSLLNFAAQQYKDPLTFEELFHEVKGRNNKKNLILVFLESASSVDSQKFGGLNDRMPLTDKVSDDGVSFLQMHANGTSSDMGHIATLLGMEPVVFDYATGTRYQNYTGYVAPLAEFFNRLGYATTFLSTVSLEFLDQRNFLKRAGYQTIIGEEAFEDRKKYTFDAAPDKDLYDKALEIVKEQKSPFFLTLQTISSHTPYNTPYGRTAEAMYRYEDETFSEFYQELKKTDFFKDGILMVVGDHRKMVPLEDEEFAKRGTTAAAKIMAFAIGSGISAHTLDDHLYQQTDLFYSLLSEFGSGEVKVFQKYNDLFTQTIVRNRSVKHRYDQKKSNIANAEGQAGYIDLNRMEIIDGASYFPVDEILNYLRLSIAYQMKAHGIKEGDIYANTADKTYIISHRGVSKKASENSLAAFKLARDAQADGIEFDVSSTKDGKLVIYHGPKIYPHTTCKQETREICQMTREELQKCKLKNGEDILLLEEFLPQVKNRFSFFFLDFKTSTNPQCKQNNQLLLDKAIALVKKYKMDGNTIFSSYDEKLADVLGKRGDVSSALDTFSLTALDQLSGSYFSYFMTPAENFSKKLVENLNHQSAEGVAYVVNSVEYAKKLKEMGVRFLMTDEVAKLKEGLK
;
A
#
# COMPACT_ATOMS: atom_id res chain seq x y z
N MET A 1 -45.03 -56.43 47.52
CA MET A 1 -44.68 -56.86 46.14
C MET A 1 -43.74 -55.85 45.51
N PRO A 2 -42.47 -56.20 45.21
CA PRO A 2 -41.61 -55.33 44.41
C PRO A 2 -42.10 -55.40 42.96
N LYS A 3 -42.44 -54.25 42.36
CA LYS A 3 -42.75 -54.16 40.92
C LYS A 3 -41.54 -54.69 40.15
N LYS A 4 -41.68 -55.88 39.56
CA LYS A 4 -40.77 -56.44 38.56
C LYS A 4 -40.57 -55.38 37.48
N ILE A 5 -39.45 -54.67 37.51
CA ILE A 5 -38.98 -53.87 36.39
C ILE A 5 -38.89 -54.85 35.21
N LYS A 6 -39.67 -54.61 34.14
CA LYS A 6 -39.68 -55.47 32.95
C LYS A 6 -38.23 -55.63 32.49
N LYS A 7 -37.75 -56.88 32.38
CA LYS A 7 -36.40 -57.23 31.94
C LYS A 7 -35.96 -56.44 30.68
N SER A 8 -36.91 -56.04 29.83
CA SER A 8 -36.68 -55.23 28.63
C SER A 8 -36.16 -53.80 28.86
N ASP A 9 -36.57 -53.09 29.92
CA ASP A 9 -36.07 -51.71 30.20
C ASP A 9 -34.66 -51.73 30.79
N ILE A 10 -34.33 -52.75 31.60
CA ILE A 10 -32.97 -52.97 32.09
C ILE A 10 -32.07 -53.39 30.93
N PHE A 11 -32.58 -54.22 30.03
CA PHE A 11 -31.86 -54.68 28.84
C PHE A 11 -31.55 -53.52 27.88
N LEU A 12 -32.52 -52.64 27.61
CA LEU A 12 -32.31 -51.47 26.74
C LEU A 12 -31.33 -50.46 27.36
N LYS A 13 -31.42 -50.19 28.67
CA LYS A 13 -30.47 -49.33 29.38
C LYS A 13 -29.05 -49.92 29.36
N LYS A 14 -28.92 -51.24 29.52
CA LYS A 14 -27.63 -51.93 29.39
C LYS A 14 -27.10 -51.86 27.95
N ILE A 15 -27.94 -52.05 26.94
CA ILE A 15 -27.51 -51.94 25.53
C ILE A 15 -27.05 -50.53 25.19
N VAL A 16 -27.79 -49.49 25.60
CA VAL A 16 -27.39 -48.10 25.34
C VAL A 16 -26.10 -47.76 26.08
N PHE A 17 -25.95 -48.23 27.32
CA PHE A 17 -24.71 -48.02 28.08
C PHE A 17 -23.52 -48.78 27.46
N ILE A 18 -23.71 -50.02 27.02
CA ILE A 18 -22.69 -50.82 26.34
C ILE A 18 -22.33 -50.20 24.98
N ALA A 19 -23.31 -49.78 24.18
CA ALA A 19 -23.09 -49.10 22.91
C ALA A 19 -22.34 -47.78 23.10
N PHE A 20 -22.64 -47.04 24.17
CA PHE A 20 -21.92 -45.81 24.51
C PHE A 20 -20.48 -46.09 24.92
N ILE A 21 -20.22 -47.10 25.75
CA ILE A 21 -18.86 -47.51 26.10
C ILE A 21 -18.11 -47.99 24.86
N LEU A 22 -18.74 -48.78 23.98
CA LEU A 22 -18.14 -49.26 22.75
C LEU A 22 -17.76 -48.09 21.82
N LEU A 23 -18.62 -47.08 21.71
CA LEU A 23 -18.35 -45.87 20.92
C LEU A 23 -17.21 -45.03 21.50
N ILE A 24 -17.07 -44.95 22.84
CA ILE A 24 -15.93 -44.32 23.49
C ILE A 24 -14.65 -45.11 23.20
N VAL A 25 -14.69 -46.43 23.34
CA VAL A 25 -13.51 -47.28 23.08
C VAL A 25 -13.07 -47.19 21.63
N ILE A 26 -14.02 -47.25 20.67
CA ILE A 26 -13.74 -47.08 19.24
C ILE A 26 -13.19 -45.67 18.96
N LYS A 27 -13.74 -44.62 19.59
CA LYS A 27 -13.23 -43.24 19.48
C LYS A 27 -11.80 -43.13 19.99
N VAL A 28 -11.52 -43.66 21.18
CA VAL A 28 -10.17 -43.65 21.76
C VAL A 28 -9.22 -44.40 20.84
N LEU A 29 -9.58 -45.60 20.36
CA LEU A 29 -8.77 -46.35 19.39
C LEU A 29 -8.51 -45.60 18.09
N LEU A 30 -9.54 -44.99 17.49
CA LEU A 30 -9.40 -44.22 16.24
C LEU A 30 -8.55 -42.96 16.44
N ILE A 31 -8.68 -42.27 17.58
CA ILE A 31 -7.84 -41.12 17.93
C ILE A 31 -6.41 -41.59 18.19
N THR A 32 -6.21 -42.68 18.94
CA THR A 32 -4.89 -43.25 19.20
C THR A 32 -4.20 -43.71 17.92
N VAL A 33 -4.96 -44.22 16.93
CA VAL A 33 -4.43 -44.59 15.60
C VAL A 33 -4.16 -43.35 14.73
N ALA A 34 -5.10 -42.39 14.66
CA ALA A 34 -4.94 -41.17 13.86
C ALA A 34 -3.79 -40.29 14.39
N TYR A 35 -3.61 -40.26 15.72
CA TYR A 35 -2.56 -39.51 16.38
C TYR A 35 -1.36 -40.36 16.77
N SER A 36 -1.24 -41.64 16.40
CA SER A 36 -0.09 -42.48 16.78
C SER A 36 1.25 -41.85 16.37
N TYR A 37 1.25 -41.12 15.25
CA TYR A 37 2.39 -40.36 14.74
C TYR A 37 2.72 -39.09 15.54
N VAL A 38 1.71 -38.43 16.11
CA VAL A 38 1.87 -37.22 16.94
C VAL A 38 2.15 -37.59 18.40
N LEU A 39 1.52 -38.66 18.90
CA LEU A 39 1.68 -39.18 20.26
C LEU A 39 3.08 -39.75 20.51
N GLN A 40 3.75 -40.30 19.48
CA GLN A 40 5.17 -40.67 19.59
C GLN A 40 6.10 -39.48 19.86
N LYS A 41 5.65 -38.26 19.58
CA LYS A 41 6.41 -37.01 19.76
C LYS A 41 5.95 -36.17 20.96
N MET A 42 4.90 -36.58 21.67
CA MET A 42 4.37 -35.85 22.85
C MET A 42 4.83 -36.49 24.15
N GLY A 43 5.16 -35.67 25.16
CA GLY A 43 5.46 -36.16 26.51
C GLY A 43 4.25 -36.82 27.20
N VAL A 44 4.48 -37.85 28.02
CA VAL A 44 3.45 -38.68 28.67
C VAL A 44 2.41 -37.86 29.45
N LEU A 45 2.81 -36.75 30.08
CA LEU A 45 1.88 -35.87 30.82
C LEU A 45 0.88 -35.14 29.90
N HIS A 46 1.29 -34.73 28.70
CA HIS A 46 0.40 -34.09 27.73
C HIS A 46 -0.57 -35.09 27.12
N MET A 47 -0.13 -36.34 26.91
CA MET A 47 -1.03 -37.42 26.52
C MET A 47 -2.10 -37.67 27.59
N LEU A 48 -1.72 -37.69 28.87
CA LEU A 48 -2.68 -37.83 29.96
C LEU A 48 -3.63 -36.64 30.07
N TYR A 49 -3.12 -35.40 30.01
CA TYR A 49 -3.95 -34.19 30.05
C TYR A 49 -4.99 -34.16 28.93
N TYR A 50 -4.57 -34.47 27.70
CA TYR A 50 -5.43 -34.50 26.53
C TYR A 50 -6.47 -35.64 26.61
N PHE A 51 -6.03 -36.81 27.11
CA PHE A 51 -6.93 -37.94 27.37
C PHE A 51 -8.01 -37.60 28.41
N PHE A 52 -7.65 -36.90 29.49
CA PHE A 52 -8.60 -36.50 30.53
C PHE A 52 -9.58 -35.40 30.08
N THR A 53 -9.13 -34.44 29.27
CA THR A 53 -10.02 -33.39 28.72
C THR A 53 -11.01 -33.97 27.71
N LEU A 54 -10.60 -34.95 26.89
CA LEU A 54 -11.49 -35.71 26.03
C LEU A 54 -12.53 -36.52 26.82
N LEU A 55 -12.10 -37.28 27.83
CA LEU A 55 -13.00 -38.04 28.71
C LEU A 55 -14.02 -37.13 29.42
N GLN A 56 -13.61 -35.93 29.85
CA GLN A 56 -14.46 -34.98 30.57
C GLN A 56 -15.66 -34.51 29.74
N SER A 57 -15.47 -34.27 28.43
CA SER A 57 -16.55 -33.91 27.51
C SER A 57 -17.56 -35.05 27.31
N ASP A 58 -17.07 -36.30 27.26
CA ASP A 58 -17.89 -37.48 27.05
C ASP A 58 -18.74 -37.82 28.31
N PHE A 59 -18.22 -37.57 29.52
CA PHE A 59 -18.99 -37.74 30.76
C PHE A 59 -20.11 -36.69 30.94
N LEU A 60 -19.93 -35.46 30.45
CA LEU A 60 -20.97 -34.44 30.47
C LEU A 60 -22.15 -34.85 29.57
N ILE A 61 -21.84 -35.34 28.36
CA ILE A 61 -22.84 -35.83 27.41
C ILE A 61 -23.52 -37.09 27.94
N LEU A 62 -22.77 -38.01 28.57
CA LEU A 62 -23.36 -39.18 29.25
C LEU A 62 -24.31 -38.75 30.38
N GLY A 63 -23.95 -37.73 31.16
CA GLY A 63 -24.80 -37.17 32.20
C GLY A 63 -26.11 -36.59 31.64
N ILE A 64 -26.03 -35.85 30.54
CA ILE A 64 -27.20 -35.31 29.83
C ILE A 64 -28.05 -36.45 29.25
N ALA A 65 -27.44 -37.44 28.60
CA ALA A 65 -28.13 -38.60 28.03
C ALA A 65 -28.84 -39.43 29.12
N LEU A 66 -28.18 -39.69 30.25
CA LEU A 66 -28.79 -40.42 31.39
C LEU A 66 -29.92 -39.62 32.05
N ALA A 67 -29.79 -38.29 32.18
CA ALA A 67 -30.84 -37.41 32.67
C ALA A 67 -32.06 -37.43 31.74
N LEU A 68 -31.83 -37.42 30.42
CA LEU A 68 -32.88 -37.50 29.40
C LEU A 68 -33.54 -38.88 29.34
N ILE A 69 -32.78 -39.97 29.43
CA ILE A 69 -33.32 -41.35 29.53
C ILE A 69 -34.23 -41.49 30.76
N ARG A 70 -33.85 -40.87 31.89
CA ARG A 70 -34.66 -40.86 33.12
C ARG A 70 -35.95 -40.02 32.98
N ALA A 71 -35.93 -38.96 32.17
CA ALA A 71 -37.11 -38.16 31.84
C ALA A 71 -38.08 -38.91 30.91
N VAL A 72 -37.53 -39.66 29.94
CA VAL A 72 -38.27 -40.47 28.97
C VAL A 72 -38.91 -41.71 29.61
N ASP A 73 -38.36 -42.22 30.72
CA ASP A 73 -38.90 -43.37 31.46
C ASP A 73 -40.31 -43.12 32.04
N LYS A 74 -40.74 -41.85 32.12
CA LYS A 74 -42.08 -41.47 32.57
C LYS A 74 -43.15 -41.46 31.46
N GLN A 75 -42.77 -41.61 30.19
CA GLN A 75 -43.72 -41.57 29.06
C GLN A 75 -44.04 -42.96 28.50
N LYS A 76 -45.33 -43.21 28.23
CA LYS A 76 -45.91 -44.52 27.87
C LYS A 76 -45.65 -45.01 26.43
N TYR A 77 -45.04 -44.21 25.55
CA TYR A 77 -45.02 -44.46 24.11
C TYR A 77 -43.63 -44.82 23.57
N LEU A 78 -43.47 -46.08 23.15
CA LEU A 78 -42.20 -46.67 22.68
C LEU A 78 -41.63 -45.98 21.43
N ILE A 79 -42.49 -45.52 20.51
CA ILE A 79 -42.09 -44.83 19.27
C ILE A 79 -41.44 -43.48 19.57
N LEU A 80 -41.97 -42.74 20.55
CA LEU A 80 -41.38 -41.48 21.00
C LEU A 80 -40.02 -41.72 21.66
N LYS A 81 -39.86 -42.82 22.41
CA LYS A 81 -38.55 -43.21 22.97
C LYS A 81 -37.51 -43.44 21.87
N ILE A 82 -37.90 -44.10 20.77
CA ILE A 82 -37.00 -44.42 19.64
C ILE A 82 -36.64 -43.17 18.84
N LEU A 83 -37.61 -42.34 18.47
CA LEU A 83 -37.36 -41.08 17.75
C LEU A 83 -36.50 -40.12 18.58
N PHE A 84 -36.70 -40.10 19.90
CA PHE A 84 -35.90 -39.28 20.80
C PHE A 84 -34.47 -39.82 20.95
N LEU A 85 -34.28 -41.15 21.01
CA LEU A 85 -32.96 -41.78 21.00
C LEU A 85 -32.22 -41.48 19.69
N LEU A 86 -32.91 -41.55 18.55
CA LEU A 86 -32.37 -41.20 17.23
C LEU A 86 -32.01 -39.71 17.14
N GLY A 87 -32.78 -38.84 17.77
CA GLY A 87 -32.46 -37.41 17.89
C GLY A 87 -31.20 -37.15 18.71
N VAL A 88 -31.02 -37.85 19.84
CA VAL A 88 -29.79 -37.76 20.64
C VAL A 88 -28.59 -38.33 19.88
N ILE A 89 -28.76 -39.44 19.15
CA ILE A 89 -27.73 -40.00 18.27
C ILE A 89 -27.41 -39.03 17.12
N GLY A 90 -28.42 -38.36 16.56
CA GLY A 90 -28.25 -37.34 15.51
C GLY A 90 -27.52 -36.10 16.00
N ILE A 91 -27.84 -35.61 17.21
CA ILE A 91 -27.12 -34.51 17.85
C ILE A 91 -25.68 -34.94 18.19
N TYR A 92 -25.49 -36.17 18.66
CA TYR A 92 -24.16 -36.74 18.88
C TYR A 92 -23.36 -36.84 17.58
N ALA A 93 -24.00 -37.19 16.45
CA ALA A 93 -23.38 -37.23 15.13
C ALA A 93 -23.08 -35.83 14.55
N LEU A 94 -23.95 -34.84 14.81
CA LEU A 94 -23.76 -33.44 14.39
C LEU A 94 -22.67 -32.73 15.20
N TYR A 95 -22.54 -33.04 16.49
CA TYR A 95 -21.44 -32.58 17.34
C TYR A 95 -20.09 -33.23 16.96
N ARG A 96 -20.11 -34.26 16.08
CA ARG A 96 -18.94 -35.00 15.58
C ARG A 96 -18.48 -34.52 14.20
N GLY A 97 -18.76 -33.26 13.83
CA GLY A 97 -18.15 -32.60 12.67
C GLY A 97 -16.62 -32.65 12.69
N ASP A 98 -16.04 -32.77 13.89
CA ASP A 98 -14.61 -32.95 14.15
C ASP A 98 -14.02 -34.19 13.44
N LEU A 99 -14.79 -35.28 13.25
CA LEU A 99 -14.29 -36.50 12.62
C LEU A 99 -14.05 -36.33 11.10
N LEU A 100 -14.86 -35.50 10.45
CA LEU A 100 -14.72 -35.14 9.03
C LEU A 100 -13.53 -34.20 8.83
N VAL A 101 -13.30 -33.28 9.77
CA VAL A 101 -12.11 -32.42 9.82
C VAL A 101 -10.84 -33.26 10.03
N ILE A 102 -10.90 -34.26 10.92
CA ILE A 102 -9.79 -35.19 11.19
C ILE A 102 -9.47 -36.06 9.96
N LEU A 103 -10.48 -36.56 9.24
CA LEU A 103 -10.27 -37.31 7.99
C LEU A 103 -9.73 -36.44 6.85
N SER A 104 -10.11 -35.15 6.81
CA SER A 104 -9.53 -34.20 5.84
C SER A 104 -8.04 -33.91 6.07
N PHE A 105 -7.54 -34.15 7.28
CA PHE A 105 -6.14 -33.92 7.65
C PHE A 105 -5.19 -35.08 7.33
N GLN A 106 -5.68 -36.30 7.02
CA GLN A 106 -4.86 -37.52 6.88
C GLN A 106 -4.87 -38.24 5.51
N GLN A 107 -4.78 -37.49 4.41
CA GLN A 107 -4.32 -37.91 3.06
C GLN A 107 -5.37 -38.40 2.01
N ARG A 108 -5.11 -37.97 0.76
CA ARG A 108 -5.57 -38.47 -0.55
C ARG A 108 -6.94 -38.05 -1.11
N LEU A 109 -7.38 -36.82 -0.85
CA LEU A 109 -8.18 -36.07 -1.83
C LEU A 109 -7.32 -34.92 -2.36
N SER A 110 -7.22 -34.76 -3.68
CA SER A 110 -6.33 -33.76 -4.28
C SER A 110 -6.66 -32.37 -3.77
N PHE A 111 -5.62 -31.56 -3.56
CA PHE A 111 -5.69 -30.21 -3.01
C PHE A 111 -6.73 -29.34 -3.74
N THR A 112 -6.96 -29.60 -5.03
CA THR A 112 -7.96 -28.96 -5.89
C THR A 112 -9.42 -29.25 -5.52
N THR A 113 -9.73 -30.45 -5.01
CA THR A 113 -11.11 -30.80 -4.60
C THR A 113 -11.44 -30.25 -3.21
N GLY A 114 -10.46 -30.14 -2.31
CA GLY A 114 -10.60 -29.48 -1.01
C GLY A 114 -10.66 -27.95 -1.11
N LEU A 115 -9.89 -27.35 -2.03
CA LEU A 115 -9.95 -25.90 -2.31
C LEU A 115 -11.28 -25.48 -2.92
N ASN A 116 -11.92 -26.31 -3.74
CA ASN A 116 -13.28 -26.03 -4.22
C ASN A 116 -14.34 -26.06 -3.10
N PHE A 117 -14.04 -26.66 -1.94
CA PHE A 117 -14.91 -26.64 -0.76
C PHE A 117 -14.58 -25.47 0.20
N LEU A 118 -13.33 -25.00 0.21
CA LEU A 118 -12.83 -23.92 1.06
C LEU A 118 -12.79 -22.53 0.38
N SER A 119 -12.90 -22.45 -0.94
CA SER A 119 -13.09 -21.19 -1.70
C SER A 119 -14.50 -20.60 -1.53
N ALA A 120 -15.36 -21.26 -0.75
CA ALA A 120 -16.64 -20.74 -0.26
C ALA A 120 -16.51 -20.11 1.16
N GLY A 121 -15.46 -19.33 1.43
CA GLY A 121 -15.44 -18.40 2.56
C GLY A 121 -16.20 -17.13 2.16
N PRO A 122 -17.30 -16.74 2.83
CA PRO A 122 -17.51 -16.63 4.28
C PRO A 122 -18.65 -17.51 4.83
N ASN A 123 -19.28 -18.31 3.96
CA ASN A 123 -20.52 -18.99 4.30
C ASN A 123 -20.32 -20.17 5.25
N VAL A 124 -19.15 -20.81 5.33
CA VAL A 124 -18.98 -21.98 6.22
C VAL A 124 -18.89 -21.57 7.69
N VAL A 125 -18.10 -20.56 8.06
CA VAL A 125 -18.06 -20.06 9.46
C VAL A 125 -19.40 -19.42 9.84
N PHE A 126 -20.04 -18.71 8.92
CA PHE A 126 -21.39 -18.17 9.11
C PHE A 126 -22.44 -19.28 9.22
N LEU A 127 -22.38 -20.33 8.41
CA LEU A 127 -23.27 -21.50 8.45
C LEU A 127 -23.00 -22.34 9.70
N TYR A 128 -21.76 -22.49 10.16
CA TYR A 128 -21.45 -23.14 11.44
C TYR A 128 -21.95 -22.32 12.63
N SER A 129 -21.79 -20.99 12.58
CA SER A 129 -22.32 -20.08 13.60
C SER A 129 -23.85 -20.07 13.58
N MET A 130 -24.48 -20.11 12.40
CA MET A 130 -25.93 -20.25 12.23
C MET A 130 -26.43 -21.61 12.68
N ILE A 131 -25.75 -22.72 12.34
CA ILE A 131 -26.11 -24.07 12.76
C ILE A 131 -25.96 -24.19 14.28
N PHE A 132 -24.90 -23.62 14.87
CA PHE A 132 -24.72 -23.55 16.32
C PHE A 132 -25.83 -22.72 16.98
N LEU A 133 -26.14 -21.53 16.44
CA LEU A 133 -27.20 -20.66 16.96
C LEU A 133 -28.59 -21.29 16.78
N MET A 134 -28.88 -21.91 15.65
CA MET A 134 -30.14 -22.62 15.39
C MET A 134 -30.27 -23.87 16.26
N SER A 135 -29.19 -24.60 16.50
CA SER A 135 -29.17 -25.76 17.40
C SER A 135 -29.38 -25.33 18.85
N PHE A 136 -28.76 -24.21 19.25
CA PHE A 136 -28.97 -23.60 20.56
C PHE A 136 -30.41 -23.13 20.75
N LEU A 137 -30.96 -22.39 19.77
CA LEU A 137 -32.35 -21.93 19.78
C LEU A 137 -33.34 -23.09 19.74
N LEU A 138 -33.04 -24.18 19.02
CA LEU A 138 -33.86 -25.39 18.99
C LEU A 138 -33.85 -26.11 20.35
N VAL A 139 -32.70 -26.19 21.03
CA VAL A 139 -32.60 -26.75 22.39
C VAL A 139 -33.37 -25.89 23.39
N VAL A 140 -33.27 -24.56 23.30
CA VAL A 140 -34.04 -23.63 24.15
C VAL A 140 -35.54 -23.73 23.86
N PHE A 141 -35.94 -23.82 22.59
CA PHE A 141 -37.34 -23.95 22.17
C PHE A 141 -37.95 -25.29 22.60
N LEU A 142 -37.21 -26.40 22.46
CA LEU A 142 -37.63 -27.72 22.94
C LEU A 142 -37.69 -27.74 24.48
N ALA A 143 -36.77 -27.08 25.19
CA ALA A 143 -36.82 -26.92 26.64
C ALA A 143 -38.05 -26.10 27.08
N PHE A 144 -38.42 -25.06 26.32
CA PHE A 144 -39.60 -24.23 26.57
C PHE A 144 -40.92 -25.00 26.30
N LEU A 145 -40.98 -25.78 25.21
CA LEU A 145 -42.12 -26.66 24.92
C LEU A 145 -42.26 -27.78 25.97
N LEU A 146 -41.15 -28.33 26.47
CA LEU A 146 -41.13 -29.30 27.58
C LEU A 146 -41.62 -28.67 28.89
N ALA A 147 -41.22 -27.43 29.20
CA ALA A 147 -41.71 -26.70 30.37
C ALA A 147 -43.22 -26.40 30.32
N LYS A 148 -43.76 -26.18 29.10
CA LYS A 148 -45.19 -25.90 28.89
C LYS A 148 -46.05 -27.18 28.86
N SER A 149 -45.51 -28.29 28.36
CA SER A 149 -46.24 -29.55 28.16
C SER A 149 -46.22 -30.46 29.39
N ILE A 150 -45.21 -30.32 30.24
CA ILE A 150 -45.10 -31.07 31.48
C ILE A 150 -45.21 -30.05 32.59
N LYS A 151 -46.36 -29.98 33.28
CA LYS A 151 -46.59 -29.16 34.49
C LYS A 151 -45.66 -29.60 35.64
N ILE A 152 -44.36 -29.50 35.46
CA ILE A 152 -43.34 -29.80 36.44
C ILE A 152 -42.85 -28.47 36.98
N LYS A 153 -43.07 -28.23 38.27
CA LYS A 153 -42.29 -27.25 39.03
C LYS A 153 -40.85 -27.76 39.08
N ILE A 154 -40.06 -27.45 38.06
CA ILE A 154 -38.61 -27.61 38.12
C ILE A 154 -38.14 -26.52 39.07
N ASN A 155 -37.51 -26.92 40.18
CA ASN A 155 -36.99 -25.98 41.14
C ASN A 155 -35.89 -25.15 40.44
N GLU A 156 -36.21 -23.91 40.09
CA GLU A 156 -35.44 -23.03 39.16
C GLU A 156 -33.95 -22.93 39.53
N ASN A 157 -33.63 -23.17 40.81
CA ASN A 157 -32.28 -23.20 41.33
C ASN A 157 -31.40 -24.35 40.83
N LEU A 158 -31.90 -25.54 40.51
CA LEU A 158 -31.03 -26.68 40.16
C LEU A 158 -30.51 -26.59 38.71
N PHE A 159 -31.38 -26.20 37.78
CA PHE A 159 -31.02 -26.02 36.36
C PHE A 159 -30.05 -24.84 36.19
N LEU A 160 -30.32 -23.72 36.87
CA LEU A 160 -29.46 -22.55 36.87
C LEU A 160 -28.10 -22.86 37.51
N ARG A 161 -28.05 -23.66 38.58
CA ARG A 161 -26.78 -24.07 39.22
C ARG A 161 -25.92 -25.00 38.34
N VAL A 162 -26.53 -25.91 37.57
CA VAL A 162 -25.77 -26.78 36.65
C VAL A 162 -25.22 -25.99 35.47
N MET A 163 -26.02 -25.08 34.90
CA MET A 163 -25.58 -24.15 33.86
C MET A 163 -24.45 -23.23 34.34
N ILE A 164 -24.61 -22.61 35.50
CA ILE A 164 -23.59 -21.72 36.10
C ILE A 164 -22.34 -22.50 36.50
N ALA A 165 -22.44 -23.72 37.04
CA ALA A 165 -21.27 -24.54 37.39
C ALA A 165 -20.48 -25.00 36.15
N SER A 166 -21.15 -25.30 35.03
CA SER A 166 -20.47 -25.57 33.77
C SER A 166 -19.83 -24.31 33.17
N PHE A 167 -20.47 -23.15 33.30
CA PHE A 167 -19.94 -21.87 32.81
C PHE A 167 -18.72 -21.40 33.62
N LEU A 168 -18.79 -21.47 34.95
CA LEU A 168 -17.69 -21.10 35.85
C LEU A 168 -16.49 -22.05 35.73
N ARG A 169 -16.68 -23.30 35.30
CA ARG A 169 -15.58 -24.27 35.18
C ARG A 169 -14.85 -24.22 33.82
N TYR A 170 -15.50 -23.72 32.76
CA TYR A 170 -14.84 -23.36 31.49
C TYR A 170 -14.15 -21.99 31.55
N GLY A 171 -14.56 -21.12 32.47
CA GLY A 171 -13.99 -19.78 32.67
C GLY A 171 -12.77 -19.70 33.60
N ILE A 172 -12.34 -20.81 34.22
CA ILE A 172 -11.12 -20.83 35.06
C ILE A 172 -9.97 -21.39 34.20
N PRO A 173 -9.03 -20.56 33.72
CA PRO A 173 -7.84 -21.06 33.05
C PRO A 173 -6.98 -21.79 34.09
N PHE A 174 -6.78 -23.09 33.93
CA PHE A 174 -5.72 -23.78 34.66
C PHE A 174 -4.36 -23.31 34.11
N PRO A 175 -3.37 -23.01 34.96
CA PRO A 175 -2.09 -22.49 34.54
C PRO A 175 -1.40 -23.47 33.59
N GLN A 176 -0.96 -22.98 32.43
CA GLN A 176 -0.19 -23.78 31.49
C GLN A 176 1.16 -24.12 32.11
N ILE A 177 1.36 -25.39 32.46
CA ILE A 177 2.65 -25.93 32.85
C ILE A 177 3.44 -26.16 31.55
N SER A 178 4.49 -25.38 31.34
CA SER A 178 5.43 -25.51 30.22
C SER A 178 6.34 -26.73 30.44
N PHE A 179 6.34 -27.74 29.55
CA PHE A 179 7.44 -28.73 29.53
C PHE A 179 7.57 -29.49 28.18
N LEU A 180 8.80 -29.46 27.62
CA LEU A 180 9.46 -30.37 26.64
C LEU A 180 9.19 -30.28 25.11
N GLY A 181 9.75 -29.25 24.47
CA GLY A 181 10.86 -29.42 23.50
C GLY A 181 10.73 -30.35 22.28
N VAL A 182 9.59 -30.41 21.59
CA VAL A 182 9.51 -31.10 20.28
C VAL A 182 8.84 -30.21 19.22
N GLU A 183 9.58 -29.90 18.14
CA GLU A 183 9.11 -29.11 16.99
C GLU A 183 8.28 -29.96 15.98
N LEU A 184 7.24 -29.35 15.40
CA LEU A 184 6.42 -29.88 14.31
C LEU A 184 6.65 -29.10 12.99
N PRO A 185 6.39 -29.72 11.81
CA PRO A 185 6.93 -29.27 10.54
C PRO A 185 6.11 -28.17 9.84
N GLU A 186 6.84 -27.22 9.29
CA GLU A 186 6.41 -25.98 8.62
C GLU A 186 5.55 -26.24 7.39
N LYS A 187 4.25 -25.89 7.41
CA LYS A 187 3.49 -25.65 6.16
C LYS A 187 2.17 -24.87 6.25
N ASN A 188 1.84 -24.14 7.32
CA ASN A 188 0.58 -23.39 7.38
C ASN A 188 0.79 -21.89 7.72
N ILE A 189 0.09 -20.99 7.02
CA ILE A 189 0.16 -19.53 7.22
C ILE A 189 -0.34 -19.12 8.61
N LEU A 190 -1.32 -19.85 9.16
CA LEU A 190 -1.72 -19.72 10.56
C LEU A 190 -0.60 -20.11 11.53
N ASP A 191 0.30 -21.00 11.11
CA ASP A 191 1.49 -21.37 11.88
C ASP A 191 2.59 -20.31 11.76
N LYS A 192 2.62 -19.52 10.68
CA LYS A 192 3.52 -18.36 10.54
C LYS A 192 3.00 -17.14 11.29
N VAL A 193 1.67 -16.97 11.38
CA VAL A 193 1.03 -15.95 12.23
C VAL A 193 1.07 -16.36 13.70
N ALA A 194 0.86 -17.62 14.01
CA ALA A 194 1.02 -18.15 15.36
C ALA A 194 2.50 -18.21 15.75
N ARG A 195 3.44 -18.56 14.86
CA ARG A 195 4.89 -18.39 15.11
C ARG A 195 5.26 -16.95 15.18
N ASN A 196 4.77 -16.03 14.35
CA ASN A 196 5.12 -14.61 14.50
C ASN A 196 4.50 -14.02 15.76
N ALA A 197 3.28 -14.40 16.14
CA ALA A 197 2.66 -13.98 17.40
C ALA A 197 3.29 -14.68 18.62
N TYR A 198 3.79 -15.91 18.44
CA TYR A 198 4.51 -16.69 19.45
C TYR A 198 6.00 -16.33 19.50
N GLU A 199 6.60 -15.80 18.42
CA GLU A 199 7.97 -15.27 18.29
C GLU A 199 7.98 -13.82 18.72
N LEU A 200 6.93 -13.04 18.46
CA LEU A 200 6.67 -11.77 19.13
C LEU A 200 6.37 -12.03 20.59
N SER A 201 5.58 -13.04 20.97
CA SER A 201 5.40 -13.42 22.38
C SER A 201 6.61 -14.09 23.00
N LEU A 202 7.51 -14.73 22.24
CA LEU A 202 8.79 -15.31 22.68
C LEU A 202 9.90 -14.30 22.60
N GLN A 203 9.78 -13.19 21.86
CA GLN A 203 10.63 -12.00 21.95
C GLN A 203 10.13 -11.14 23.09
N ASP A 204 8.82 -11.03 23.33
CA ASP A 204 8.27 -10.40 24.52
C ASP A 204 8.55 -11.25 25.76
N GLN A 205 8.55 -12.59 25.63
CA GLN A 205 8.97 -13.54 26.67
C GLN A 205 10.47 -13.83 26.68
N LYS A 206 11.27 -13.57 25.62
CA LYS A 206 12.74 -13.56 25.70
C LYS A 206 13.21 -12.19 26.18
N GLU A 207 12.48 -11.11 25.97
CA GLU A 207 12.76 -9.83 26.62
C GLU A 207 12.31 -9.89 28.09
N LYS A 208 11.17 -10.54 28.39
CA LYS A 208 10.73 -10.82 29.79
C LYS A 208 11.48 -11.99 30.45
N SER A 209 12.02 -12.96 29.70
CA SER A 209 12.81 -14.08 30.25
C SER A 209 14.31 -13.96 30.07
N ASP A 210 14.84 -13.08 29.24
CA ASP A 210 16.20 -12.54 29.40
C ASP A 210 16.24 -11.50 30.52
N GLN A 211 15.08 -10.94 30.91
CA GLN A 211 14.92 -10.29 32.23
C GLN A 211 14.79 -11.30 33.39
N SER A 212 14.28 -12.53 33.18
CA SER A 212 14.09 -13.53 34.25
C SER A 212 15.14 -14.66 34.32
N THR A 213 15.97 -14.79 33.30
CA THR A 213 17.08 -15.75 33.17
C THR A 213 18.43 -15.08 32.96
N LYS A 214 18.51 -13.74 33.07
CA LYS A 214 19.75 -13.13 33.54
C LYS A 214 19.99 -13.67 34.93
N LYS A 215 20.88 -14.67 34.97
CA LYS A 215 21.58 -15.16 36.14
C LYS A 215 21.68 -13.98 37.08
N LYS A 216 20.89 -13.99 38.16
CA LYS A 216 21.02 -13.03 39.24
C LYS A 216 22.51 -13.07 39.53
N LEU A 217 23.25 -12.03 39.14
CA LEU A 217 24.63 -11.95 39.56
C LEU A 217 24.44 -11.99 41.08
N ASP A 218 24.99 -13.01 41.73
CA ASP A 218 25.28 -12.94 43.16
C ASP A 218 26.33 -11.83 43.26
N LEU A 219 25.88 -10.59 43.07
CA LEU A 219 26.48 -9.45 43.71
C LEU A 219 26.44 -9.88 45.16
N PRO A 220 27.60 -10.19 45.75
CA PRO A 220 27.60 -10.51 47.15
C PRO A 220 26.86 -9.33 47.78
N GLU A 221 26.00 -9.58 48.76
CA GLU A 221 25.77 -8.56 49.76
C GLU A 221 27.14 -8.32 50.41
N ILE A 222 28.03 -7.63 49.72
CA ILE A 222 29.25 -7.15 50.31
C ILE A 222 28.67 -6.10 51.25
N LYS A 223 28.61 -6.50 52.52
CA LYS A 223 28.68 -5.61 53.66
C LYS A 223 29.99 -4.84 53.56
N LEU A 224 30.13 -4.03 52.50
CA LEU A 224 31.12 -2.97 52.40
C LEU A 224 30.65 -1.97 53.43
N GLU A 225 31.18 -2.12 54.64
CA GLU A 225 31.02 -1.14 55.71
C GLU A 225 31.57 0.24 55.27
N ASN A 226 32.43 0.26 54.24
CA ASN A 226 32.98 1.46 53.63
C ASN A 226 32.17 1.91 52.39
N LEU A 227 31.52 3.07 52.50
CA LEU A 227 30.67 3.68 51.48
C LEU A 227 31.43 4.14 50.22
N GLU A 228 32.71 4.49 50.31
CA GLU A 228 33.51 4.91 49.14
C GLU A 228 33.77 3.73 48.20
N LYS A 229 34.12 2.56 48.75
CA LYS A 229 34.36 1.34 47.93
C LYS A 229 33.11 0.91 47.17
N ARG A 230 31.91 1.19 47.71
CA ARG A 230 30.62 0.94 47.01
C ARG A 230 30.42 1.86 45.82
N LYS A 231 30.72 3.15 45.98
CA LYS A 231 30.64 4.13 44.89
C LYS A 231 31.60 3.77 43.76
N SER A 232 32.85 3.46 44.06
CA SER A 232 33.84 3.05 43.07
C SER A 232 33.44 1.78 42.31
N PHE A 233 32.87 0.79 42.99
CA PHE A 233 32.36 -0.44 42.37
C PHE A 233 31.29 -0.13 41.32
N TRP A 234 30.27 0.65 41.68
CA TRP A 234 29.18 0.98 40.74
C TRP A 234 29.67 1.80 39.53
N LEU A 235 30.61 2.71 39.75
CA LEU A 235 31.23 3.48 38.65
C LEU A 235 32.07 2.60 37.73
N GLU A 236 32.70 1.55 38.24
CA GLU A 236 33.46 0.60 37.42
C GLU A 236 32.54 -0.28 36.57
N ILE A 237 31.44 -0.77 37.14
CA ILE A 237 30.41 -1.51 36.39
C ILE A 237 29.75 -0.63 35.35
N ALA A 238 29.42 0.62 35.68
CA ALA A 238 28.85 1.56 34.71
C ALA A 238 29.74 1.77 33.48
N LYS A 239 31.07 1.70 33.63
CA LYS A 239 32.01 1.83 32.51
C LYS A 239 32.21 0.54 31.73
N LYS A 240 32.26 -0.62 32.42
CA LYS A 240 32.58 -1.91 31.80
C LYS A 240 31.35 -2.63 31.24
N GLN A 241 30.18 -2.43 31.87
CA GLN A 241 28.92 -3.11 31.60
C GLN A 241 27.73 -2.14 31.79
N PRO A 242 27.64 -1.07 30.97
CA PRO A 242 26.67 0.01 31.15
C PRO A 242 25.20 -0.44 31.10
N GLU A 243 24.87 -1.46 30.31
CA GLU A 243 23.51 -2.02 30.20
C GLU A 243 23.00 -2.63 31.51
N GLU A 244 23.88 -3.24 32.29
CA GLU A 244 23.52 -3.89 33.55
C GLU A 244 23.08 -2.87 34.61
N ILE A 245 23.63 -1.65 34.56
CA ILE A 245 23.21 -0.55 35.44
C ILE A 245 21.72 -0.27 35.23
N PHE A 246 21.26 -0.12 33.99
CA PHE A 246 19.87 0.23 33.68
C PHE A 246 18.89 -0.91 33.93
N GLN A 247 19.28 -2.14 33.57
CA GLN A 247 18.42 -3.32 33.75
C GLN A 247 18.20 -3.67 35.23
N THR A 248 19.21 -3.47 36.07
CA THR A 248 19.11 -3.75 37.51
C THR A 248 18.65 -2.54 38.34
N PHE A 249 18.65 -1.33 37.76
CA PHE A 249 18.37 -0.07 38.45
C PHE A 249 17.05 -0.07 39.24
N GLY A 250 16.00 -0.67 38.65
CA GLY A 250 14.68 -0.74 39.28
C GLY A 250 14.66 -1.49 40.61
N TYR A 251 15.63 -2.38 40.83
CA TYR A 251 15.61 -3.40 41.90
C TYR A 251 16.89 -3.43 42.76
N SER A 252 17.93 -2.66 42.43
CA SER A 252 19.21 -2.69 43.14
C SER A 252 19.33 -1.64 44.25
N SER A 253 20.30 -1.84 45.16
CA SER A 253 20.66 -0.86 46.20
C SER A 253 21.11 0.49 45.64
N LEU A 254 21.51 0.52 44.36
CA LEU A 254 21.90 1.74 43.65
C LEU A 254 20.79 2.80 43.69
N LYS A 255 19.51 2.40 43.69
CA LYS A 255 18.33 3.28 43.75
C LYS A 255 18.35 4.30 44.90
N LYS A 256 19.03 3.99 46.00
CA LYS A 256 19.09 4.82 47.23
C LYS A 256 20.54 5.07 47.68
N ALA A 257 21.50 4.92 46.78
CA ALA A 257 22.90 4.89 47.15
C ALA A 257 23.41 6.29 47.54
N LYS A 258 24.02 6.38 48.71
CA LYS A 258 24.59 7.60 49.29
C LYS A 258 26.05 7.37 49.68
N ASP A 259 26.87 8.39 49.55
CA ASP A 259 28.25 8.36 49.99
C ASP A 259 28.38 8.64 51.51
N GLN A 260 29.62 8.77 51.98
CA GLN A 260 29.93 8.97 53.39
C GLN A 260 29.46 10.32 53.96
N TYR A 261 29.12 11.29 53.11
CA TYR A 261 28.59 12.60 53.49
C TYR A 261 27.06 12.63 53.43
N GLY A 262 26.44 11.56 52.92
CA GLY A 262 25.00 11.43 52.79
C GLY A 262 24.47 11.83 51.41
N ASP A 263 25.37 12.14 50.46
CA ASP A 263 25.03 12.63 49.13
C ASP A 263 24.83 11.46 48.14
N SER A 264 23.83 11.57 47.29
CA SER A 264 23.39 10.56 46.34
C SER A 264 24.27 10.56 45.09
N TYR A 265 25.03 9.48 44.90
CA TYR A 265 25.85 9.29 43.70
C TYR A 265 25.13 8.57 42.56
N VAL A 266 23.81 8.45 42.61
CA VAL A 266 23.00 7.69 41.63
C VAL A 266 23.09 8.29 40.23
N PHE A 267 22.96 9.62 40.13
CA PHE A 267 23.09 10.31 38.85
C PHE A 267 24.50 10.16 38.26
N GLU A 268 25.53 10.18 39.11
CA GLU A 268 26.94 10.00 38.69
C GLU A 268 27.16 8.62 38.06
N VAL A 269 26.56 7.57 38.63
CA VAL A 269 26.64 6.21 38.07
C VAL A 269 25.82 6.09 36.77
N LEU A 270 24.59 6.62 36.73
CA LEU A 270 23.76 6.61 35.51
C LEU A 270 24.41 7.38 34.37
N SER A 271 24.94 8.57 34.64
CA SER A 271 25.65 9.39 33.67
C SER A 271 26.93 8.72 33.18
N ALA A 272 27.69 8.04 34.05
CA ALA A 272 28.84 7.24 33.65
C ALA A 272 28.45 6.09 32.71
N ALA A 273 27.30 5.44 32.95
CA ALA A 273 26.79 4.38 32.08
C ALA A 273 26.32 4.92 30.72
N VAL A 274 25.61 6.05 30.70
CA VAL A 274 25.21 6.74 29.46
C VAL A 274 26.43 7.26 28.70
N ALA A 275 27.47 7.71 29.40
CA ALA A 275 28.73 8.12 28.80
C ALA A 275 29.45 6.95 28.11
N ALA A 276 29.31 5.72 28.63
CA ALA A 276 29.85 4.53 27.99
C ALA A 276 28.97 4.01 26.83
N ALA A 277 27.65 4.16 26.92
CA ALA A 277 26.68 3.73 25.90
C ALA A 277 25.48 4.70 25.80
N PRO A 278 25.52 5.70 24.88
CA PRO A 278 24.51 6.77 24.78
C PRO A 278 23.07 6.31 24.50
N GLU A 279 22.89 5.23 23.74
CA GLU A 279 21.58 4.69 23.34
C GLU A 279 20.72 4.24 24.52
N LEU A 280 21.35 3.90 25.65
CA LEU A 280 20.67 3.40 26.84
C LEU A 280 19.81 4.47 27.50
N ALA A 281 20.17 5.76 27.35
CA ALA A 281 19.34 6.85 27.84
C ALA A 281 17.95 6.85 27.17
N PHE A 282 17.89 6.55 25.87
CA PHE A 282 16.61 6.47 25.16
C PHE A 282 15.92 5.12 25.35
N SER A 283 16.70 4.03 25.35
CA SER A 283 16.13 2.68 25.41
C SER A 283 15.52 2.32 26.77
N TYR A 284 15.99 2.96 27.85
CA TYR A 284 15.54 2.71 29.23
C TYR A 284 14.94 3.93 29.91
N ILE A 285 14.46 4.91 29.14
CA ILE A 285 13.90 6.16 29.68
C ILE A 285 12.78 5.90 30.71
N ASP A 286 11.92 4.91 30.46
CA ASP A 286 10.84 4.51 31.36
C ASP A 286 11.31 4.04 32.73
N VAL A 287 12.55 3.56 32.85
CA VAL A 287 13.11 3.05 34.10
C VAL A 287 13.50 4.18 35.06
N TYR A 288 13.85 5.35 34.53
CA TYR A 288 14.33 6.48 35.33
C TYR A 288 13.55 7.78 35.12
N LYS A 289 12.50 7.79 34.30
CA LYS A 289 11.74 9.01 33.95
C LYS A 289 11.22 9.81 35.15
N ASP A 290 10.82 9.12 36.22
CA ASP A 290 10.25 9.75 37.42
C ASP A 290 11.31 10.14 38.46
N ARG A 291 12.61 10.04 38.14
CA ARG A 291 13.69 10.27 39.10
C ARG A 291 14.08 11.74 39.21
N LYS A 292 14.35 12.12 40.45
CA LYS A 292 14.80 13.46 40.83
C LYS A 292 16.19 13.39 41.47
N ASP A 293 16.99 14.41 41.26
CA ASP A 293 18.25 14.62 41.97
C ASP A 293 18.01 15.15 43.41
N GLU A 294 19.09 15.48 44.11
CA GLU A 294 19.04 15.92 45.51
C GLU A 294 18.42 17.30 45.69
N GLN A 295 18.41 18.11 44.62
CA GLN A 295 17.80 19.42 44.57
C GLN A 295 16.30 19.34 44.19
N GLY A 296 15.83 18.15 43.83
CA GLY A 296 14.43 17.88 43.49
C GLY A 296 14.10 18.04 41.99
N ASP A 297 15.13 18.21 41.15
CA ASP A 297 15.02 18.39 39.71
C ASP A 297 15.08 17.05 38.97
N THR A 298 14.38 16.92 37.83
CA THR A 298 14.30 15.66 37.09
C THR A 298 15.63 15.31 36.43
N VAL A 299 16.10 14.08 36.61
CA VAL A 299 17.39 13.63 36.02
C VAL A 299 17.30 13.29 34.52
N VAL A 300 16.08 13.23 33.97
CA VAL A 300 15.82 12.86 32.57
C VAL A 300 16.51 13.77 31.58
N LYS A 301 16.26 15.09 31.70
CA LYS A 301 16.81 16.07 30.76
C LYS A 301 18.34 16.10 30.77
N PRO A 302 19.02 16.12 31.93
CA PRO A 302 20.47 16.02 31.98
C PRO A 302 21.03 14.72 31.37
N LEU A 303 20.44 13.55 31.66
CA LEU A 303 20.91 12.27 31.08
C LEU A 303 20.74 12.23 29.56
N LEU A 304 19.59 12.69 29.05
CA LEU A 304 19.37 12.78 27.61
C LEU A 304 20.34 13.76 26.95
N LYS A 305 20.68 14.88 27.59
CA LYS A 305 21.71 15.79 27.05
C LYS A 305 23.08 15.13 26.94
N ILE A 306 23.50 14.32 27.92
CA ILE A 306 24.79 13.61 27.89
C ILE A 306 24.82 12.61 26.73
N ALA A 307 23.72 11.90 26.48
CA ALA A 307 23.60 11.00 25.33
C ALA A 307 23.66 11.77 23.99
N ILE A 308 22.85 12.84 23.87
CA ILE A 308 22.75 13.68 22.68
C ILE A 308 24.07 14.37 22.35
N GLN A 309 24.84 14.79 23.36
CA GLN A 309 26.15 15.41 23.16
C GLN A 309 27.18 14.48 22.51
N GLN A 310 27.00 13.17 22.64
CA GLN A 310 27.88 12.16 22.04
C GLN A 310 27.32 11.60 20.73
N LYS A 311 26.00 11.43 20.65
CA LYS A 311 25.27 10.93 19.47
C LYS A 311 23.99 11.75 19.22
N PRO A 312 24.11 12.90 18.52
CA PRO A 312 22.99 13.80 18.30
C PRO A 312 21.80 13.18 17.56
N GLU A 313 22.02 12.16 16.72
CA GLU A 313 21.01 11.44 15.94
C GLU A 313 19.97 10.71 16.79
N LEU A 314 20.34 10.33 18.01
CA LEU A 314 19.43 9.64 18.92
C LEU A 314 18.24 10.53 19.32
N ALA A 315 18.44 11.86 19.37
CA ALA A 315 17.37 12.81 19.64
C ALA A 315 16.27 12.73 18.58
N PHE A 316 16.65 12.75 17.30
CA PHE A 316 15.71 12.74 16.18
C PHE A 316 15.06 11.38 15.97
N ARG A 317 15.78 10.30 16.28
CA ARG A 317 15.27 8.92 16.17
C ARG A 317 14.25 8.59 17.27
N TYR A 318 14.45 9.08 18.49
CA TYR A 318 13.71 8.57 19.66
C TYR A 318 12.83 9.58 20.39
N LEU A 319 13.02 10.90 20.23
CA LEU A 319 12.22 11.87 20.99
C LEU A 319 10.74 11.91 20.56
N ASP A 320 10.44 11.58 19.30
CA ASP A 320 9.07 11.44 18.80
C ASP A 320 8.33 10.28 19.51
N LYS A 321 9.02 9.13 19.68
CA LYS A 321 8.50 7.97 20.40
C LYS A 321 8.21 8.24 21.88
N TYR A 322 8.92 9.19 22.49
CA TYR A 322 8.75 9.56 23.90
C TYR A 322 8.06 10.91 24.05
N GLN A 323 7.36 11.38 23.02
CA GLN A 323 6.70 12.67 23.00
C GLN A 323 5.78 12.84 24.22
N ASP A 324 5.00 11.83 24.61
CA ASP A 324 4.10 11.87 25.79
C ASP A 324 4.84 12.07 27.13
N ILE A 325 6.06 11.52 27.27
CA ILE A 325 6.89 11.64 28.49
C ILE A 325 7.50 13.05 28.56
N VAL A 326 7.73 13.66 27.41
CA VAL A 326 8.31 15.00 27.29
C VAL A 326 7.23 16.08 27.12
N GLU A 327 6.01 15.73 26.76
CA GLU A 327 4.84 16.60 26.54
C GLU A 327 4.38 17.30 27.81
N GLY A 328 4.62 16.70 28.98
CA GLY A 328 4.47 17.40 30.26
C GLY A 328 5.38 18.63 30.39
N ASN A 329 6.31 18.83 29.45
CA ASN A 329 7.21 19.96 29.37
C ASN A 329 7.70 20.13 27.92
N GLU A 330 6.84 20.58 26.99
CA GLU A 330 7.16 20.89 25.57
C GLU A 330 8.49 21.66 25.40
N LYS A 331 8.82 22.49 26.40
CA LYS A 331 10.07 23.22 26.55
C LYS A 331 11.32 22.32 26.62
N ILE A 332 11.21 21.07 27.07
CA ILE A 332 12.27 20.07 27.17
C ILE A 332 12.51 19.39 25.82
N ALA A 333 11.50 18.86 25.12
CA ALA A 333 11.67 18.19 23.82
C ALA A 333 12.27 19.14 22.81
N LYS A 334 11.65 20.31 22.64
CA LYS A 334 12.14 21.37 21.76
C LYS A 334 13.53 21.86 22.16
N SER A 335 13.81 21.98 23.46
CA SER A 335 15.15 22.32 23.95
C SER A 335 16.18 21.22 23.69
N LEU A 336 15.80 19.95 23.70
CA LEU A 336 16.70 18.81 23.46
C LEU A 336 16.94 18.60 21.96
N LEU A 337 15.92 18.78 21.12
CA LEU A 337 16.07 18.80 19.66
C LEU A 337 16.93 19.99 19.20
N ASN A 338 16.69 21.19 19.74
CA ASN A 338 17.55 22.35 19.46
C ASN A 338 18.98 22.15 19.97
N PHE A 339 19.13 21.52 21.14
CA PHE A 339 20.45 21.16 21.67
C PHE A 339 21.14 20.13 20.77
N ALA A 340 20.44 19.06 20.35
CA ALA A 340 20.94 18.06 19.41
C ALA A 340 21.38 18.69 18.09
N ALA A 341 20.55 19.57 17.52
CA ALA A 341 20.87 20.33 16.33
C ALA A 341 22.16 21.17 16.47
N GLN A 342 22.45 21.69 17.66
CA GLN A 342 23.70 22.42 17.95
C GLN A 342 24.91 21.50 18.19
N GLN A 343 24.70 20.22 18.49
CA GLN A 343 25.78 19.22 18.68
C GLN A 343 26.20 18.56 17.36
N TYR A 344 25.34 18.58 16.34
CA TYR A 344 25.77 18.34 14.96
C TYR A 344 26.69 19.47 14.51
N LYS A 345 28.00 19.24 14.55
CA LYS A 345 28.90 19.97 13.66
C LYS A 345 28.65 19.45 12.24
N ASP A 346 27.93 20.26 11.48
CA ASP A 346 27.47 20.10 10.10
C ASP A 346 26.58 18.88 9.81
N PRO A 347 25.23 19.03 9.83
CA PRO A 347 24.35 18.05 9.24
C PRO A 347 24.57 18.02 7.71
N LEU A 348 24.85 16.84 7.16
CA LEU A 348 25.02 16.62 5.72
C LEU A 348 23.97 17.41 4.92
N THR A 349 24.43 18.32 4.08
CA THR A 349 23.66 19.09 3.12
C THR A 349 23.43 18.27 1.85
N PHE A 350 22.45 18.63 1.03
CA PHE A 350 22.24 17.92 -0.24
C PHE A 350 23.47 18.04 -1.15
N GLU A 351 24.16 19.17 -1.07
CA GLU A 351 25.39 19.49 -1.77
C GLU A 351 26.52 18.48 -1.50
N GLU A 352 26.60 17.96 -0.27
CA GLU A 352 27.64 17.01 0.17
C GLU A 352 27.40 15.57 -0.29
N LEU A 353 26.23 15.28 -0.88
CA LEU A 353 25.97 14.00 -1.55
C LEU A 353 26.64 13.88 -2.92
N PHE A 354 27.32 14.92 -3.36
CA PHE A 354 27.96 15.04 -4.66
C PHE A 354 29.46 15.21 -4.51
N HIS A 355 30.21 14.63 -5.43
CA HIS A 355 31.67 14.78 -5.48
C HIS A 355 32.12 15.07 -6.91
N GLU A 356 33.37 15.51 -7.03
CA GLU A 356 34.01 15.71 -8.32
C GLU A 356 34.71 14.44 -8.77
N VAL A 357 34.51 14.09 -10.04
CA VAL A 357 35.24 13.04 -10.74
C VAL A 357 35.91 13.61 -11.97
N LYS A 358 37.07 13.07 -12.31
CA LYS A 358 37.78 13.43 -13.53
C LYS A 358 37.00 12.92 -14.75
N GLY A 359 36.46 13.85 -15.53
CA GLY A 359 35.78 13.56 -16.78
C GLY A 359 36.70 12.94 -17.82
N ARG A 360 36.13 12.10 -18.68
CA ARG A 360 36.85 11.33 -19.71
C ARG A 360 37.02 12.10 -21.02
N ASN A 361 36.48 13.31 -21.09
CA ASN A 361 36.66 14.26 -22.19
C ASN A 361 36.30 13.69 -23.56
N ASN A 362 35.26 12.85 -23.62
CA ASN A 362 34.71 12.35 -24.88
C ASN A 362 34.11 13.52 -25.69
N LYS A 363 34.41 13.58 -26.99
CA LYS A 363 34.01 14.67 -27.91
C LYS A 363 33.04 14.22 -29.02
N LYS A 364 32.48 13.03 -28.89
CA LYS A 364 31.60 12.44 -29.89
C LYS A 364 30.24 13.12 -29.96
N ASN A 365 29.59 13.07 -31.11
CA ASN A 365 28.18 13.43 -31.24
C ASN A 365 27.30 12.50 -30.38
N LEU A 366 26.20 13.01 -29.84
CA LEU A 366 25.28 12.21 -29.03
C LEU A 366 23.85 12.35 -29.55
N ILE A 367 23.21 11.23 -29.86
CA ILE A 367 21.77 11.14 -30.06
C ILE A 367 21.19 10.38 -28.87
N LEU A 368 20.28 11.02 -28.13
CA LEU A 368 19.50 10.38 -27.06
C LEU A 368 18.06 10.18 -27.54
N VAL A 369 17.58 8.95 -27.53
CA VAL A 369 16.20 8.61 -27.92
C VAL A 369 15.43 8.17 -26.67
N PHE A 370 14.41 8.95 -26.31
CA PHE A 370 13.34 8.48 -25.45
C PHE A 370 12.36 7.67 -26.29
N LEU A 371 12.41 6.35 -26.13
CA LEU A 371 11.51 5.43 -26.80
C LEU A 371 10.27 5.25 -25.91
N GLU A 372 9.18 5.92 -26.28
CA GLU A 372 7.92 5.99 -25.54
C GLU A 372 7.44 4.60 -25.11
N SER A 373 7.18 4.44 -23.82
CA SER A 373 6.64 3.22 -23.21
C SER A 373 7.47 1.94 -23.46
N ALA A 374 8.73 2.05 -23.92
CA ALA A 374 9.58 0.91 -24.29
C ALA A 374 9.97 0.05 -23.07
N SER A 375 9.25 -1.06 -22.93
CA SER A 375 9.29 -1.89 -21.74
C SER A 375 10.12 -3.13 -21.96
N SER A 376 10.93 -3.51 -20.97
CA SER A 376 11.72 -4.75 -21.05
C SER A 376 10.88 -6.00 -21.27
N VAL A 377 9.61 -6.02 -20.80
CA VAL A 377 8.68 -7.17 -20.96
C VAL A 377 8.32 -7.46 -22.42
N ASP A 378 8.46 -6.47 -23.30
CA ASP A 378 8.09 -6.56 -24.72
C ASP A 378 9.26 -6.96 -25.63
N SER A 379 10.47 -7.10 -25.08
CA SER A 379 11.66 -7.56 -25.77
C SER A 379 12.16 -8.88 -25.19
N GLN A 380 12.50 -9.83 -26.06
CA GLN A 380 13.09 -11.09 -25.63
C GLN A 380 14.54 -10.88 -25.15
N LYS A 381 15.32 -10.04 -25.83
CA LYS A 381 16.73 -9.77 -25.48
C LYS A 381 16.88 -9.08 -24.13
N PHE A 382 16.00 -8.12 -23.81
CA PHE A 382 15.95 -7.46 -22.51
C PHE A 382 15.28 -8.33 -21.41
N GLY A 383 15.14 -9.63 -21.70
CA GLY A 383 14.69 -10.68 -20.78
C GLY A 383 13.18 -10.65 -20.51
N GLY A 384 12.41 -10.00 -21.36
CA GLY A 384 10.96 -9.93 -21.31
C GLY A 384 10.25 -11.25 -21.51
N LEU A 385 8.93 -11.18 -21.59
CA LEU A 385 8.06 -12.34 -21.84
C LEU A 385 7.63 -12.44 -23.29
N ASN A 386 7.63 -11.31 -23.99
CA ASN A 386 7.18 -11.21 -25.37
C ASN A 386 8.37 -10.88 -26.27
N ASP A 387 8.24 -11.25 -27.55
CA ASP A 387 9.17 -10.91 -28.60
C ASP A 387 8.46 -9.96 -29.59
N ARG A 388 8.22 -8.71 -29.15
CA ARG A 388 7.48 -7.71 -29.94
C ARG A 388 8.39 -6.73 -30.67
N MET A 389 9.67 -6.67 -30.31
CA MET A 389 10.65 -5.74 -30.89
C MET A 389 11.93 -6.45 -31.40
N PRO A 390 11.82 -7.53 -32.20
CA PRO A 390 12.97 -8.31 -32.64
C PRO A 390 13.98 -7.54 -33.50
N LEU A 391 13.54 -6.54 -34.29
CA LEU A 391 14.46 -5.74 -35.10
C LEU A 391 15.26 -4.78 -34.23
N THR A 392 14.63 -4.16 -33.23
CA THR A 392 15.26 -3.29 -32.24
C THR A 392 16.24 -4.09 -31.36
N ASP A 393 15.87 -5.31 -30.97
CA ASP A 393 16.77 -6.25 -30.29
C ASP A 393 18.03 -6.49 -31.12
N LYS A 394 17.88 -6.73 -32.43
CA LYS A 394 19.02 -6.87 -33.34
C LYS A 394 19.81 -5.58 -33.52
N VAL A 395 19.17 -4.41 -33.57
CA VAL A 395 19.89 -3.12 -33.62
C VAL A 395 20.80 -2.96 -32.41
N SER A 396 20.32 -3.33 -31.22
CA SER A 396 21.10 -3.24 -29.99
C SER A 396 22.32 -4.19 -29.94
N ASP A 397 22.47 -5.13 -30.87
CA ASP A 397 23.66 -5.98 -31.00
C ASP A 397 24.91 -5.18 -31.42
N ASP A 398 24.75 -4.04 -32.09
CA ASP A 398 25.88 -3.22 -32.52
C ASP A 398 26.51 -2.43 -31.34
N GLY A 399 26.10 -2.69 -30.10
CA GLY A 399 26.62 -2.03 -28.90
C GLY A 399 26.41 -2.79 -27.60
N VAL A 400 26.17 -2.04 -26.51
CA VAL A 400 25.92 -2.54 -25.15
C VAL A 400 24.41 -2.53 -24.88
N SER A 401 23.86 -3.62 -24.36
CA SER A 401 22.45 -3.72 -23.93
C SER A 401 22.36 -3.80 -22.40
N PHE A 402 21.69 -2.83 -21.77
CA PHE A 402 21.51 -2.76 -20.32
C PHE A 402 20.23 -3.49 -19.90
N LEU A 403 20.36 -4.72 -19.40
CA LEU A 403 19.26 -5.65 -19.14
C LEU A 403 18.45 -5.32 -17.88
N GLN A 404 19.00 -4.50 -16.98
CA GLN A 404 18.33 -4.05 -15.75
C GLN A 404 18.28 -2.52 -15.64
N MET A 405 17.90 -1.82 -16.72
CA MET A 405 17.57 -0.39 -16.66
C MET A 405 16.18 -0.17 -16.07
N HIS A 406 16.09 0.69 -15.05
CA HIS A 406 14.88 1.02 -14.32
C HIS A 406 14.46 2.48 -14.55
N ALA A 407 13.19 2.69 -14.90
CA ALA A 407 12.57 3.99 -14.93
C ALA A 407 12.38 4.53 -13.50
N ASN A 408 12.67 5.81 -13.30
CA ASN A 408 12.48 6.48 -12.01
C ASN A 408 11.02 6.95 -11.80
N GLY A 409 10.15 6.82 -12.81
CA GLY A 409 8.73 7.20 -12.71
C GLY A 409 7.80 6.40 -13.63
N THR A 410 6.55 6.85 -13.73
CA THR A 410 5.46 6.17 -14.48
C THR A 410 5.05 6.82 -15.79
N SER A 411 5.63 7.97 -16.13
CA SER A 411 5.26 8.73 -17.34
C SER A 411 6.44 9.52 -17.88
N SER A 412 6.32 9.97 -19.14
CA SER A 412 7.42 10.58 -19.91
C SER A 412 8.06 11.78 -19.21
N ASP A 413 7.26 12.61 -18.57
CA ASP A 413 7.73 13.75 -17.76
C ASP A 413 8.67 13.35 -16.63
N MET A 414 8.34 12.28 -15.90
CA MET A 414 9.23 11.74 -14.84
C MET A 414 10.53 11.18 -15.43
N GLY A 415 10.43 10.46 -16.56
CA GLY A 415 11.60 9.94 -17.27
C GLY A 415 12.52 11.05 -17.78
N HIS A 416 11.95 12.12 -18.31
CA HIS A 416 12.67 13.32 -18.73
C HIS A 416 13.32 14.03 -17.55
N ILE A 417 12.63 14.21 -16.42
CA ILE A 417 13.22 14.82 -15.22
C ILE A 417 14.44 14.00 -14.75
N ALA A 418 14.29 12.68 -14.62
CA ALA A 418 15.36 11.81 -14.18
C ALA A 418 16.58 11.82 -15.12
N THR A 419 16.32 11.73 -16.43
CA THR A 419 17.38 11.58 -17.43
C THR A 419 18.01 12.91 -17.83
N LEU A 420 17.27 14.03 -17.83
CA LEU A 420 17.76 15.33 -18.30
C LEU A 420 18.22 16.26 -17.16
N LEU A 421 17.72 16.08 -15.93
CA LEU A 421 18.12 16.87 -14.75
C LEU A 421 18.94 16.06 -13.73
N GLY A 422 18.97 14.73 -13.83
CA GLY A 422 19.65 13.86 -12.86
C GLY A 422 18.94 13.72 -11.52
N MET A 423 17.66 14.08 -11.45
CA MET A 423 16.90 14.09 -10.20
C MET A 423 15.87 12.97 -10.16
N GLU A 424 15.78 12.24 -9.05
CA GLU A 424 14.63 11.35 -8.82
C GLU A 424 13.35 12.21 -8.75
N PRO A 425 12.33 11.95 -9.59
CA PRO A 425 11.12 12.77 -9.71
C PRO A 425 10.16 12.49 -8.55
N VAL A 426 10.59 12.82 -7.33
CA VAL A 426 9.79 12.67 -6.12
C VAL A 426 8.62 13.64 -6.18
N VAL A 427 7.41 13.09 -6.21
CA VAL A 427 6.19 13.89 -6.28
C VAL A 427 5.85 14.38 -4.88
N PHE A 428 6.15 15.63 -4.63
CA PHE A 428 5.53 16.40 -3.56
C PHE A 428 4.22 16.92 -4.15
N ASP A 429 3.10 16.78 -3.44
CA ASP A 429 1.72 16.83 -3.96
C ASP A 429 1.31 18.27 -4.40
N TYR A 430 1.98 18.73 -5.47
CA TYR A 430 2.03 20.06 -6.10
C TYR A 430 1.27 20.14 -7.42
N ALA A 431 0.27 19.30 -7.67
CA ALA A 431 -0.41 19.35 -8.96
C ALA A 431 -1.34 20.58 -9.13
N THR A 432 -1.02 21.78 -8.60
CA THR A 432 -1.40 23.09 -9.16
C THR A 432 -0.37 23.49 -10.21
N GLY A 433 -0.68 23.35 -11.49
CA GLY A 433 0.29 23.65 -12.54
C GLY A 433 1.12 22.42 -12.88
N THR A 434 1.82 22.46 -14.00
CA THR A 434 2.17 21.29 -14.79
C THR A 434 3.22 20.37 -14.14
N ARG A 435 3.23 19.09 -14.51
CA ARG A 435 4.06 18.06 -13.86
C ARG A 435 5.59 18.23 -14.02
N TYR A 436 6.03 19.10 -14.94
CA TYR A 436 7.44 19.52 -15.09
C TYR A 436 7.84 20.70 -14.20
N GLN A 437 6.86 21.39 -13.61
CA GLN A 437 7.11 22.49 -12.70
C GLN A 437 7.61 21.90 -11.36
N ASN A 438 8.45 22.64 -10.65
CA ASN A 438 9.00 22.29 -9.33
C ASN A 438 10.17 21.30 -9.31
N TYR A 439 10.84 21.07 -10.45
CA TYR A 439 12.11 20.35 -10.49
C TYR A 439 13.25 21.24 -11.00
N THR A 440 14.34 21.23 -10.24
CA THR A 440 15.59 21.93 -10.54
C THR A 440 16.74 20.94 -10.42
N GLY A 441 17.60 20.87 -11.42
CA GLY A 441 18.82 20.05 -11.35
C GLY A 441 19.84 20.68 -10.40
N TYR A 442 20.52 19.84 -9.61
CA TYR A 442 21.59 20.30 -8.71
C TYR A 442 22.88 20.68 -9.45
N VAL A 443 23.17 19.92 -10.50
CA VAL A 443 24.20 20.23 -11.49
C VAL A 443 23.53 20.70 -12.78
N ALA A 444 24.30 21.26 -13.70
CA ALA A 444 23.77 21.74 -14.97
C ALA A 444 22.98 20.62 -15.68
N PRO A 445 21.73 20.87 -16.13
CA PRO A 445 20.99 19.95 -16.98
C PRO A 445 21.79 19.51 -18.21
N LEU A 446 21.49 18.34 -18.80
CA LEU A 446 22.33 17.77 -19.85
C LEU A 446 22.55 18.72 -21.03
N ALA A 447 21.51 19.36 -21.55
CA ALA A 447 21.66 20.28 -22.67
C ALA A 447 22.52 21.49 -22.28
N GLU A 448 22.30 22.10 -21.11
CA GLU A 448 23.16 23.17 -20.63
C GLU A 448 24.63 22.72 -20.45
N PHE A 449 24.86 21.52 -19.93
CA PHE A 449 26.20 20.93 -19.81
C PHE A 449 26.87 20.78 -21.18
N PHE A 450 26.18 20.22 -22.17
CA PHE A 450 26.70 20.08 -23.53
C PHE A 450 26.95 21.43 -24.21
N ASN A 451 26.09 22.44 -23.98
CA ASN A 451 26.32 23.80 -24.46
C ASN A 451 27.66 24.36 -23.97
N ARG A 452 27.99 24.14 -22.69
CA ARG A 452 29.27 24.60 -22.10
C ARG A 452 30.48 23.89 -22.71
N LEU A 453 30.28 22.68 -23.26
CA LEU A 453 31.30 21.93 -24.02
C LEU A 453 31.38 22.34 -25.50
N GLY A 454 30.55 23.30 -25.94
CA GLY A 454 30.53 23.81 -27.32
C GLY A 454 29.63 23.01 -28.27
N TYR A 455 28.72 22.19 -27.75
CA TYR A 455 27.80 21.41 -28.57
C TYR A 455 26.59 22.25 -28.97
N ALA A 456 26.06 21.97 -30.17
CA ALA A 456 24.70 22.39 -30.51
C ALA A 456 23.69 21.44 -29.85
N THR A 457 22.70 21.98 -29.13
CA THR A 457 21.70 21.17 -28.43
C THR A 457 20.31 21.33 -29.01
N THR A 458 19.72 20.21 -29.42
CA THR A 458 18.40 20.18 -30.05
C THR A 458 17.49 19.16 -29.38
N PHE A 459 16.27 19.56 -29.04
CA PHE A 459 15.19 18.65 -28.66
C PHE A 459 14.16 18.58 -29.80
N LEU A 460 13.79 17.38 -30.22
CA LEU A 460 12.88 17.14 -31.34
C LEU A 460 11.73 16.22 -30.91
N SER A 461 10.50 16.66 -31.19
CA SER A 461 9.26 15.91 -30.92
C SER A 461 8.19 16.26 -31.95
N THR A 462 7.28 15.33 -32.24
CA THR A 462 6.16 15.57 -33.18
C THR A 462 4.85 15.98 -32.48
N VAL A 463 4.78 15.84 -31.15
CA VAL A 463 3.60 16.18 -30.34
C VAL A 463 3.69 17.60 -29.79
N SER A 464 2.54 18.14 -29.39
CA SER A 464 2.50 19.49 -28.83
C SER A 464 3.29 19.62 -27.53
N LEU A 465 4.31 20.48 -27.56
CA LEU A 465 5.18 20.76 -26.40
C LEU A 465 4.55 21.76 -25.41
N GLU A 466 3.37 22.30 -25.72
CA GLU A 466 2.60 23.12 -24.78
C GLU A 466 1.89 22.27 -23.71
N PHE A 467 1.68 20.98 -24.00
CA PHE A 467 1.16 20.05 -23.02
C PHE A 467 2.10 19.96 -21.81
N LEU A 468 1.53 20.11 -20.62
CA LEU A 468 2.28 20.16 -19.35
C LEU A 468 3.40 21.20 -19.31
N ASP A 469 3.36 22.26 -20.12
CA ASP A 469 4.39 23.31 -20.13
C ASP A 469 5.80 22.74 -20.45
N GLN A 470 5.85 21.64 -21.22
CA GLN A 470 7.09 20.94 -21.55
C GLN A 470 8.08 21.85 -22.27
N ARG A 471 7.61 22.73 -23.18
CA ARG A 471 8.47 23.67 -23.90
C ARG A 471 9.24 24.57 -22.95
N ASN A 472 8.62 25.09 -21.89
CA ASN A 472 9.31 25.91 -20.90
C ASN A 472 10.26 25.11 -20.02
N PHE A 473 9.92 23.86 -19.69
CA PHE A 473 10.88 22.94 -19.06
C PHE A 473 12.12 22.72 -19.91
N LEU A 474 11.97 22.44 -21.21
CA LEU A 474 13.09 22.22 -22.12
C LEU A 474 13.96 23.47 -22.29
N LYS A 475 13.35 24.67 -22.32
CA LYS A 475 14.09 25.93 -22.28
C LYS A 475 14.92 26.07 -21.00
N ARG A 476 14.34 25.76 -19.83
CA ARG A 476 15.05 25.76 -18.54
C ARG A 476 16.16 24.70 -18.48
N ALA A 477 15.98 23.57 -19.15
CA ALA A 477 17.01 22.54 -19.29
C ALA A 477 18.17 22.96 -20.22
N GLY A 478 18.05 24.10 -20.90
CA GLY A 478 19.13 24.70 -21.69
C GLY A 478 19.19 24.25 -23.15
N TYR A 479 18.15 23.64 -23.72
CA TYR A 479 18.14 23.36 -25.16
C TYR A 479 18.20 24.66 -25.97
N GLN A 480 19.18 24.77 -26.87
CA GLN A 480 19.32 25.92 -27.76
C GLN A 480 18.23 25.92 -28.84
N THR A 481 17.90 24.74 -29.36
CA THR A 481 16.87 24.54 -30.38
C THR A 481 15.82 23.55 -29.87
N ILE A 482 14.54 23.92 -29.99
CA ILE A 482 13.40 23.07 -29.61
C ILE A 482 12.46 23.04 -30.81
N ILE A 483 12.26 21.86 -31.36
CA ILE A 483 11.41 21.63 -32.54
C ILE A 483 10.25 20.74 -32.10
N GLY A 484 9.05 21.30 -32.10
CA GLY A 484 7.82 20.61 -31.74
C GLY A 484 6.92 20.30 -32.95
N GLU A 485 5.62 20.22 -32.66
CA GLU A 485 4.55 19.93 -33.61
C GLU A 485 4.52 20.87 -34.83
N GLU A 486 5.02 22.10 -34.66
CA GLU A 486 5.05 23.17 -35.67
C GLU A 486 5.86 22.78 -36.92
N ALA A 487 6.85 21.89 -36.77
CA ALA A 487 7.66 21.43 -37.90
C ALA A 487 7.00 20.35 -38.75
N PHE A 488 5.81 19.89 -38.36
CA PHE A 488 5.13 18.75 -38.98
C PHE A 488 3.68 19.05 -39.35
N GLU A 489 3.28 20.33 -39.45
CA GLU A 489 1.89 20.75 -39.73
C GLU A 489 1.32 20.14 -41.02
N ASP A 490 2.16 19.95 -42.04
CA ASP A 490 1.80 19.38 -43.34
C ASP A 490 1.72 17.83 -43.34
N ARG A 491 2.18 17.19 -42.27
CA ARG A 491 2.21 15.73 -42.14
C ARG A 491 0.87 15.20 -41.64
N LYS A 492 0.56 13.97 -42.07
CA LYS A 492 -0.65 13.26 -41.63
C LYS A 492 -0.55 12.94 -40.13
N LYS A 493 -1.58 13.29 -39.37
CA LYS A 493 -1.62 13.16 -37.91
C LYS A 493 -2.24 11.85 -37.42
N TYR A 494 -1.77 11.35 -36.29
CA TYR A 494 -2.21 10.09 -35.69
C TYR A 494 -2.47 10.19 -34.17
N THR A 495 -1.73 9.45 -33.33
CA THR A 495 -1.86 9.52 -31.86
C THR A 495 -1.55 10.95 -31.41
N PHE A 496 -2.38 11.49 -30.52
CA PHE A 496 -2.29 12.87 -30.01
C PHE A 496 -2.26 14.00 -31.05
N ASP A 497 -2.82 13.76 -32.24
CA ASP A 497 -2.73 14.72 -33.35
C ASP A 497 -1.28 15.06 -33.75
N ALA A 498 -0.36 14.14 -33.47
CA ALA A 498 1.06 14.24 -33.80
C ALA A 498 1.37 13.53 -35.12
N ALA A 499 2.44 13.97 -35.79
CA ALA A 499 3.02 13.20 -36.88
C ALA A 499 3.65 11.90 -36.33
N PRO A 500 3.63 10.80 -37.10
CA PRO A 500 4.10 9.50 -36.63
C PRO A 500 5.63 9.44 -36.55
N ASP A 501 6.19 8.50 -35.79
CA ASP A 501 7.62 8.50 -35.40
C ASP A 501 8.59 8.40 -36.60
N LYS A 502 8.14 7.90 -37.75
CA LYS A 502 8.95 7.91 -38.97
C LYS A 502 9.29 9.35 -39.40
N ASP A 503 8.33 10.27 -39.33
CA ASP A 503 8.57 11.68 -39.67
C ASP A 503 9.54 12.33 -38.67
N LEU A 504 9.48 11.94 -37.39
CA LEU A 504 10.46 12.34 -36.36
C LEU A 504 11.88 11.91 -36.76
N TYR A 505 12.05 10.64 -37.14
CA TYR A 505 13.33 10.07 -37.53
C TYR A 505 13.86 10.66 -38.84
N ASP A 506 12.99 10.87 -39.84
CA ASP A 506 13.37 11.53 -41.09
C ASP A 506 13.91 12.94 -40.82
N LYS A 507 13.25 13.70 -39.93
CA LYS A 507 13.71 15.03 -39.51
C LYS A 507 15.01 14.98 -38.71
N ALA A 508 15.20 13.98 -37.86
CA ALA A 508 16.46 13.76 -37.15
C ALA A 508 17.63 13.52 -38.12
N LEU A 509 17.42 12.72 -39.17
CA LEU A 509 18.43 12.46 -40.20
C LEU A 509 18.78 13.72 -41.02
N GLU A 510 17.82 14.62 -41.26
CA GLU A 510 18.10 15.94 -41.86
C GLU A 510 19.03 16.76 -40.95
N ILE A 511 18.72 16.86 -39.65
CA ILE A 511 19.55 17.58 -38.68
C ILE A 511 20.96 17.00 -38.62
N VAL A 512 21.11 15.68 -38.57
CA VAL A 512 22.42 15.00 -38.54
C VAL A 512 23.24 15.34 -39.78
N LYS A 513 22.63 15.41 -40.97
CA LYS A 513 23.33 15.74 -42.23
C LYS A 513 23.77 17.20 -42.31
N GLU A 514 23.00 18.12 -41.74
CA GLU A 514 23.27 19.56 -41.79
C GLU A 514 24.33 20.01 -40.77
N GLN A 515 24.52 19.22 -39.72
CA GLN A 515 25.28 19.63 -38.56
C GLN A 515 26.81 19.50 -38.77
N LYS A 516 27.53 20.59 -38.47
CA LYS A 516 28.99 20.72 -38.73
C LYS A 516 29.85 20.77 -37.48
N SER A 517 29.23 20.92 -36.32
CA SER A 517 29.87 20.98 -34.99
C SER A 517 29.35 19.84 -34.13
N PRO A 518 30.07 19.43 -33.05
CA PRO A 518 29.55 18.46 -32.11
C PRO A 518 28.13 18.80 -31.67
N PHE A 519 27.25 17.79 -31.61
CA PHE A 519 25.86 18.01 -31.27
C PHE A 519 25.32 16.98 -30.28
N PHE A 520 24.34 17.44 -29.51
CA PHE A 520 23.52 16.63 -28.65
C PHE A 520 22.06 16.78 -29.08
N LEU A 521 21.54 15.74 -29.73
CA LEU A 521 20.19 15.67 -30.28
C LEU A 521 19.35 14.72 -29.41
N THR A 522 18.25 15.21 -28.87
CA THR A 522 17.30 14.41 -28.10
C THR A 522 16.00 14.22 -28.88
N LEU A 523 15.58 12.98 -29.02
CA LEU A 523 14.36 12.57 -29.72
C LEU A 523 13.34 12.05 -28.72
N GLN A 524 12.08 12.50 -28.85
CA GLN A 524 10.94 11.94 -28.11
C GLN A 524 9.98 11.28 -29.10
N THR A 525 9.84 9.96 -29.03
CA THR A 525 8.84 9.23 -29.81
C THR A 525 7.45 9.32 -29.17
N ILE A 526 6.39 9.00 -29.92
CA ILE A 526 5.01 9.11 -29.41
C ILE A 526 4.05 8.04 -29.96
N SER A 527 4.41 7.33 -31.02
CA SER A 527 3.46 6.48 -31.76
C SER A 527 3.03 5.24 -30.99
N SER A 528 3.84 4.79 -30.02
CA SER A 528 3.54 3.69 -29.11
C SER A 528 2.56 4.08 -27.99
N HIS A 529 2.08 5.32 -27.94
CA HIS A 529 1.09 5.71 -26.94
C HIS A 529 -0.32 5.17 -27.29
N THR A 530 -1.02 4.67 -26.28
CA THR A 530 -2.40 4.17 -26.41
C THR A 530 -3.37 5.31 -26.81
N PRO A 531 -4.48 5.10 -27.54
CA PRO A 531 -5.10 3.82 -27.92
C PRO A 531 -4.45 3.15 -29.13
N TYR A 532 -3.22 3.52 -29.49
CA TYR A 532 -2.48 3.03 -30.65
C TYR A 532 -3.20 3.47 -31.93
N ASN A 533 -2.75 4.57 -32.51
CA ASN A 533 -3.17 4.99 -33.84
C ASN A 533 -1.88 5.26 -34.60
N THR A 534 -1.51 4.35 -35.50
CA THR A 534 -0.28 4.43 -36.27
C THR A 534 -0.58 4.26 -37.77
N PRO A 535 0.38 4.55 -38.65
CA PRO A 535 0.24 4.23 -40.08
C PRO A 535 -0.10 2.75 -40.36
N TYR A 536 0.25 1.83 -39.47
CA TYR A 536 0.04 0.39 -39.65
C TYR A 536 -1.30 -0.10 -39.08
N GLY A 537 -2.03 0.73 -38.34
CA GLY A 537 -3.35 0.40 -37.82
C GLY A 537 -3.59 0.90 -36.40
N ARG A 538 -4.60 0.31 -35.75
CA ARG A 538 -5.05 0.71 -34.41
C ARG A 538 -5.02 -0.42 -33.37
N THR A 539 -4.13 -1.39 -33.58
CA THR A 539 -3.94 -2.52 -32.66
C THR A 539 -2.57 -2.43 -32.02
N ALA A 540 -2.39 -3.07 -30.85
CA ALA A 540 -1.09 -3.16 -30.20
C ALA A 540 -0.05 -3.83 -31.12
N GLU A 541 -0.41 -4.91 -31.81
CA GLU A 541 0.46 -5.61 -32.76
C GLU A 541 0.91 -4.69 -33.92
N ALA A 542 -0.02 -3.93 -34.51
CA ALA A 542 0.31 -2.98 -35.56
C ALA A 542 1.21 -1.85 -35.07
N MET A 543 1.02 -1.43 -33.81
CA MET A 543 1.87 -0.43 -33.17
C MET A 543 3.29 -0.97 -32.94
N TYR A 544 3.45 -2.14 -32.31
CA TYR A 544 4.78 -2.69 -32.05
C TYR A 544 5.54 -2.97 -33.35
N ARG A 545 4.87 -3.50 -34.38
CA ARG A 545 5.47 -3.65 -35.71
C ARG A 545 5.93 -2.31 -36.29
N TYR A 546 5.10 -1.28 -36.16
CA TYR A 546 5.44 0.06 -36.64
C TYR A 546 6.65 0.65 -35.89
N GLU A 547 6.65 0.58 -34.56
CA GLU A 547 7.76 1.08 -33.73
C GLU A 547 9.07 0.33 -34.03
N ASP A 548 9.02 -1.00 -34.10
CA ASP A 548 10.18 -1.85 -34.35
C ASP A 548 10.77 -1.66 -35.75
N GLU A 549 9.93 -1.66 -36.80
CA GLU A 549 10.36 -1.46 -38.18
C GLU A 549 10.91 -0.04 -38.40
N THR A 550 10.21 1.01 -37.92
CA THR A 550 10.64 2.41 -38.16
C THR A 550 11.87 2.80 -37.37
N PHE A 551 12.03 2.31 -36.12
CA PHE A 551 13.26 2.52 -35.38
C PHE A 551 14.45 1.78 -36.03
N SER A 552 14.23 0.54 -36.49
CA SER A 552 15.26 -0.20 -37.23
C SER A 552 15.64 0.51 -38.54
N GLU A 553 14.68 1.01 -39.30
CA GLU A 553 14.93 1.81 -40.51
C GLU A 553 15.74 3.07 -40.20
N PHE A 554 15.36 3.82 -39.15
CA PHE A 554 16.11 4.99 -38.70
C PHE A 554 17.56 4.65 -38.39
N TYR A 555 17.80 3.56 -37.65
CA TYR A 555 19.15 3.09 -37.36
C TYR A 555 19.94 2.74 -38.63
N GLN A 556 19.33 2.03 -39.59
CA GLN A 556 19.99 1.68 -40.84
C GLN A 556 20.34 2.91 -41.68
N GLU A 557 19.45 3.89 -41.76
CA GLU A 557 19.72 5.16 -42.45
C GLU A 557 20.78 5.99 -41.73
N LEU A 558 20.76 6.03 -40.40
CA LEU A 558 21.79 6.68 -39.59
C LEU A 558 23.16 6.03 -39.82
N LYS A 559 23.22 4.69 -39.93
CA LYS A 559 24.44 3.93 -40.22
C LYS A 559 25.00 4.19 -41.62
N LYS A 560 24.16 4.57 -42.59
CA LYS A 560 24.60 5.02 -43.92
C LYS A 560 25.20 6.43 -43.89
N THR A 561 24.94 7.20 -42.84
CA THR A 561 25.66 8.45 -42.58
C THR A 561 27.01 8.15 -41.92
N ASP A 562 27.86 9.17 -41.83
CA ASP A 562 29.14 9.07 -41.13
C ASP A 562 29.02 9.17 -39.60
N PHE A 563 27.80 9.25 -39.04
CA PHE A 563 27.54 9.48 -37.62
C PHE A 563 28.31 8.54 -36.68
N PHE A 564 28.33 7.23 -36.93
CA PHE A 564 28.95 6.28 -36.00
C PHE A 564 30.50 6.29 -36.02
N LYS A 565 31.14 7.06 -36.91
CA LYS A 565 32.60 7.28 -36.85
C LYS A 565 32.99 8.02 -35.57
N ASP A 566 32.18 8.99 -35.17
CA ASP A 566 32.42 9.89 -34.04
C ASP A 566 31.14 10.18 -33.24
N GLY A 567 30.18 9.25 -33.21
CA GLY A 567 28.88 9.43 -32.57
C GLY A 567 28.48 8.26 -31.68
N ILE A 568 27.63 8.55 -30.70
CA ILE A 568 26.97 7.60 -29.80
C ILE A 568 25.45 7.77 -29.94
N LEU A 569 24.76 6.68 -30.23
CA LEU A 569 23.31 6.55 -30.14
C LEU A 569 22.98 5.89 -28.80
N MET A 570 22.34 6.65 -27.90
CA MET A 570 21.80 6.17 -26.64
C MET A 570 20.28 6.05 -26.75
N VAL A 571 19.73 4.88 -26.45
CA VAL A 571 18.29 4.63 -26.44
C VAL A 571 17.87 4.24 -25.04
N VAL A 572 16.78 4.84 -24.55
CA VAL A 572 16.23 4.57 -23.22
C VAL A 572 14.71 4.67 -23.27
N GLY A 573 14.02 3.71 -22.67
CA GLY A 573 12.59 3.85 -22.42
C GLY A 573 12.34 4.99 -21.43
N ASP A 574 11.34 5.81 -21.67
CA ASP A 574 10.96 6.87 -20.74
C ASP A 574 10.25 6.31 -19.49
N HIS A 575 9.43 5.28 -19.67
CA HIS A 575 8.81 4.49 -18.62
C HIS A 575 8.33 3.12 -19.13
N ARG A 576 7.93 2.22 -18.22
CA ARG A 576 7.20 1.01 -18.60
C ARG A 576 5.80 1.37 -19.13
N LYS A 577 5.30 0.64 -20.11
CA LYS A 577 3.94 0.71 -20.65
C LYS A 577 2.89 0.86 -19.55
N MET A 578 1.94 1.75 -19.80
CA MET A 578 0.88 2.12 -18.86
C MET A 578 -0.28 1.11 -18.87
N VAL A 579 0.02 -0.16 -18.62
CA VAL A 579 -0.97 -1.22 -18.41
C VAL A 579 -0.65 -1.96 -17.12
N PRO A 580 -1.65 -2.60 -16.47
CA PRO A 580 -1.40 -3.44 -15.30
C PRO A 580 -0.29 -4.47 -15.55
N LEU A 581 0.40 -4.85 -14.48
CA LEU A 581 1.35 -5.96 -14.54
C LEU A 581 0.57 -7.26 -14.79
N GLU A 582 1.04 -8.05 -15.74
CA GLU A 582 0.51 -9.39 -15.98
C GLU A 582 1.04 -10.36 -14.91
N ASP A 583 0.26 -11.37 -14.54
CA ASP A 583 0.63 -12.34 -13.48
C ASP A 583 1.97 -13.02 -13.78
N GLU A 584 2.22 -13.37 -15.05
CA GLU A 584 3.48 -13.99 -15.48
C GLU A 584 4.67 -13.03 -15.36
N GLU A 585 4.46 -11.75 -15.70
CA GLU A 585 5.50 -10.72 -15.59
C GLU A 585 5.86 -10.49 -14.13
N PHE A 586 4.84 -10.38 -13.28
CA PHE A 586 5.01 -10.26 -11.84
C PHE A 586 5.65 -11.51 -11.24
N ALA A 587 5.26 -12.71 -11.65
CA ALA A 587 5.86 -13.95 -11.18
C ALA A 587 7.35 -14.06 -11.56
N LYS A 588 7.72 -13.58 -12.76
CA LYS A 588 9.11 -13.61 -13.25
C LYS A 588 10.00 -12.54 -12.62
N ARG A 589 9.45 -11.36 -12.32
CA ARG A 589 10.25 -10.15 -12.01
C ARG A 589 9.87 -9.47 -10.69
N GLY A 590 8.89 -9.98 -9.96
CA GLY A 590 8.37 -9.36 -8.76
C GLY A 590 7.85 -7.94 -9.01
N THR A 591 7.89 -7.10 -7.97
CA THR A 591 7.48 -5.69 -8.09
C THR A 591 8.49 -4.84 -8.89
N THR A 592 9.71 -5.34 -9.15
CA THR A 592 10.70 -4.65 -10.02
C THR A 592 10.20 -4.52 -11.46
N ALA A 593 9.30 -5.44 -11.88
CA ALA A 593 8.66 -5.43 -13.19
C ALA A 593 8.13 -4.05 -13.56
N ALA A 594 7.53 -3.34 -12.61
CA ALA A 594 6.90 -2.05 -12.83
C ALA A 594 7.88 -0.99 -13.36
N ALA A 595 9.18 -1.10 -13.08
CA ALA A 595 10.19 -0.11 -13.44
C ALA A 595 11.03 -0.48 -14.67
N LYS A 596 11.06 -1.75 -15.09
CA LYS A 596 12.05 -2.21 -16.09
C LYS A 596 11.73 -1.77 -17.51
N ILE A 597 12.67 -1.05 -18.11
CA ILE A 597 12.61 -0.45 -19.45
C ILE A 597 13.75 -0.97 -20.33
N MET A 598 13.62 -0.80 -21.65
CA MET A 598 14.72 -1.09 -22.58
C MET A 598 15.76 0.04 -22.53
N ALA A 599 17.04 -0.29 -22.59
CA ALA A 599 18.10 0.70 -22.80
C ALA A 599 19.36 0.09 -23.42
N PHE A 600 19.97 0.80 -24.37
CA PHE A 600 21.21 0.36 -25.00
C PHE A 600 21.98 1.56 -25.58
N ALA A 601 23.28 1.36 -25.78
CA ALA A 601 24.17 2.35 -26.36
C ALA A 601 24.96 1.75 -27.52
N ILE A 602 25.05 2.46 -28.65
CA ILE A 602 25.75 2.03 -29.86
C ILE A 602 26.67 3.16 -30.31
N GLY A 603 27.91 2.85 -30.69
CA GLY A 603 28.81 3.85 -31.26
C GLY A 603 30.29 3.52 -31.16
N SER A 604 31.10 4.44 -31.68
CA SER A 604 32.56 4.29 -31.67
C SER A 604 33.11 4.19 -30.24
N GLY A 605 33.87 3.14 -29.95
CA GLY A 605 34.43 2.86 -28.62
C GLY A 605 33.47 2.14 -27.66
N ILE A 606 32.27 1.77 -28.10
CA ILE A 606 31.36 0.89 -27.36
C ILE A 606 31.52 -0.53 -27.92
N SER A 607 31.65 -1.52 -27.04
CA SER A 607 31.84 -2.93 -27.45
C SER A 607 30.52 -3.52 -27.93
N ALA A 608 30.45 -3.93 -29.19
CA ALA A 608 29.30 -4.62 -29.76
C ALA A 608 29.03 -5.97 -29.09
N HIS A 609 27.79 -6.44 -29.17
CA HIS A 609 27.27 -7.68 -28.59
C HIS A 609 27.45 -7.81 -27.07
N THR A 610 27.57 -6.70 -26.36
CA THR A 610 27.78 -6.74 -24.91
C THR A 610 26.43 -6.71 -24.20
N LEU A 611 26.23 -7.64 -23.27
CA LEU A 611 25.07 -7.69 -22.38
C LEU A 611 25.52 -7.29 -20.98
N ASP A 612 24.86 -6.29 -20.42
CA ASP A 612 25.13 -5.78 -19.09
C ASP A 612 23.91 -6.02 -18.20
N ASP A 613 24.05 -6.90 -17.20
CA ASP A 613 22.97 -7.29 -16.30
C ASP A 613 22.97 -6.53 -14.96
N HIS A 614 23.83 -5.51 -14.81
CA HIS A 614 23.80 -4.68 -13.61
C HIS A 614 22.57 -3.78 -13.55
N LEU A 615 22.15 -3.46 -12.32
CA LEU A 615 21.05 -2.56 -12.04
C LEU A 615 21.46 -1.10 -12.30
N TYR A 616 20.73 -0.45 -13.21
CA TYR A 616 20.83 0.99 -13.48
C TYR A 616 19.46 1.64 -13.33
N GLN A 617 19.43 2.94 -13.06
CA GLN A 617 18.23 3.76 -13.19
C GLN A 617 18.49 4.99 -14.07
N GLN A 618 17.46 5.67 -14.55
CA GLN A 618 17.60 6.82 -15.47
C GLN A 618 18.53 7.93 -14.96
N THR A 619 18.58 8.21 -13.65
CA THR A 619 19.55 9.18 -13.11
C THR A 619 21.01 8.74 -13.27
N ASP A 620 21.29 7.43 -13.32
CA ASP A 620 22.63 6.91 -13.54
C ASP A 620 23.12 7.22 -14.96
N LEU A 621 22.23 7.18 -15.96
CA LEU A 621 22.53 7.62 -17.32
C LEU A 621 22.96 9.10 -17.36
N PHE A 622 22.23 9.97 -16.64
CA PHE A 622 22.58 11.38 -16.55
C PHE A 622 24.02 11.59 -16.04
N TYR A 623 24.38 11.03 -14.88
CA TYR A 623 25.72 11.20 -14.30
C TYR A 623 26.82 10.47 -15.07
N SER A 624 26.48 9.37 -15.74
CA SER A 624 27.40 8.67 -16.66
C SER A 624 27.77 9.55 -17.85
N LEU A 625 26.80 10.26 -18.45
CA LEU A 625 27.05 11.20 -19.54
C LEU A 625 27.89 12.40 -19.10
N LEU A 626 27.65 12.94 -17.89
CA LEU A 626 28.50 13.99 -17.34
C LEU A 626 29.97 13.56 -17.22
N SER A 627 30.20 12.37 -16.66
CA SER A 627 31.54 11.81 -16.47
C SER A 627 32.22 11.43 -17.80
N GLU A 628 31.45 10.93 -18.77
CA GLU A 628 31.97 10.52 -20.08
C GLU A 628 32.44 11.73 -20.91
N PHE A 629 31.62 12.78 -20.98
CA PHE A 629 31.86 13.91 -21.88
C PHE A 629 32.60 15.09 -21.25
N GLY A 630 32.60 15.17 -19.92
CA GLY A 630 33.14 16.33 -19.22
C GLY A 630 34.65 16.50 -19.41
N SER A 631 35.08 17.75 -19.53
CA SER A 631 36.48 18.13 -19.56
C SER A 631 36.92 18.60 -18.18
N GLY A 632 37.91 17.94 -17.57
CA GLY A 632 38.39 18.29 -16.22
C GLY A 632 37.56 17.62 -15.13
N GLU A 633 37.38 18.29 -14.00
CA GLU A 633 36.55 17.79 -12.90
C GLU A 633 35.07 18.04 -13.16
N VAL A 634 34.24 17.03 -12.92
CA VAL A 634 32.80 17.06 -13.16
C VAL A 634 32.08 16.62 -11.89
N LYS A 635 31.09 17.40 -11.48
CA LYS A 635 30.31 17.10 -10.28
C LYS A 635 29.25 16.03 -10.57
N VAL A 636 29.27 14.93 -9.81
CA VAL A 636 28.35 13.80 -9.93
C VAL A 636 27.84 13.34 -8.57
N PHE A 637 26.67 12.71 -8.55
CA PHE A 637 26.12 12.12 -7.33
C PHE A 637 27.03 10.99 -6.84
N GLN A 638 27.34 10.92 -5.54
CA GLN A 638 28.33 9.96 -5.03
C GLN A 638 27.96 8.49 -5.25
N LYS A 639 26.67 8.18 -5.29
CA LYS A 639 26.15 6.81 -5.38
C LYS A 639 25.54 6.50 -6.76
N TYR A 640 25.99 7.15 -7.83
CA TYR A 640 25.58 6.77 -9.19
C TYR A 640 26.33 5.52 -9.66
N ASN A 641 25.68 4.74 -10.52
CA ASN A 641 26.34 3.67 -11.27
C ASN A 641 26.79 4.22 -12.63
N ASP A 642 27.98 3.85 -13.11
CA ASP A 642 28.52 4.38 -14.38
C ASP A 642 28.26 3.36 -15.51
N LEU A 643 27.47 3.75 -16.50
CA LEU A 643 27.10 2.92 -17.64
C LEU A 643 28.25 2.66 -18.62
N PHE A 644 29.22 3.58 -18.74
CA PHE A 644 30.31 3.45 -19.70
C PHE A 644 31.49 2.65 -19.16
N THR A 645 31.71 2.72 -17.84
CA THR A 645 32.75 1.90 -17.17
C THR A 645 32.19 0.65 -16.52
N GLN A 646 30.86 0.51 -16.45
CA GLN A 646 30.13 -0.56 -15.78
C GLN A 646 30.45 -0.67 -14.28
N THR A 647 30.84 0.45 -13.66
CA THR A 647 31.15 0.51 -12.24
C THR A 647 29.87 0.64 -11.40
N ILE A 648 29.66 -0.27 -10.46
CA ILE A 648 28.47 -0.30 -9.60
C ILE A 648 28.83 0.15 -8.18
N VAL A 649 28.15 1.19 -7.71
CA VAL A 649 28.33 1.80 -6.39
C VAL A 649 27.07 1.63 -5.53
N ARG A 650 25.91 1.43 -6.16
CA ARG A 650 24.60 1.35 -5.54
C ARG A 650 23.79 0.16 -6.05
N ASN A 651 23.22 -0.62 -5.13
CA ASN A 651 22.32 -1.74 -5.45
C ASN A 651 20.84 -1.41 -5.10
N ARG A 652 20.35 -0.27 -5.59
CA ARG A 652 18.93 0.09 -5.47
C ARG A 652 18.46 1.00 -6.61
N SER A 653 17.18 0.89 -6.92
CA SER A 653 16.43 1.77 -7.79
C SER A 653 15.15 2.23 -7.08
N VAL A 654 14.72 3.47 -7.34
CA VAL A 654 13.47 4.01 -6.79
C VAL A 654 12.59 4.50 -7.93
N LYS A 655 11.33 4.05 -7.92
CA LYS A 655 10.31 4.47 -8.88
C LYS A 655 9.18 5.19 -8.15
N HIS A 656 8.98 6.46 -8.51
CA HIS A 656 7.92 7.30 -7.99
C HIS A 656 6.63 7.21 -8.80
N ARG A 657 5.52 7.65 -8.21
CA ARG A 657 4.20 7.76 -8.84
C ARG A 657 3.52 9.07 -8.44
N TYR A 658 2.70 9.63 -9.31
CA TYR A 658 1.94 10.86 -9.02
C TYR A 658 0.73 10.62 -8.11
N ASP A 659 0.13 9.44 -8.19
CA ASP A 659 -1.16 9.09 -7.58
C ASP A 659 -1.03 8.42 -6.21
N GLN A 660 0.20 8.10 -5.80
CA GLN A 660 0.48 7.37 -4.58
C GLN A 660 1.56 8.10 -3.81
N LYS A 661 1.30 8.40 -2.53
CA LYS A 661 2.33 8.86 -1.57
C LYS A 661 3.31 7.73 -1.20
N LYS A 662 3.48 6.75 -2.10
CA LYS A 662 4.31 5.55 -1.98
C LYS A 662 5.21 5.42 -3.20
N SER A 663 6.49 5.12 -2.97
CA SER A 663 7.47 4.84 -4.02
C SER A 663 7.87 3.37 -3.99
N ASN A 664 8.06 2.77 -5.16
CA ASN A 664 8.56 1.40 -5.26
C ASN A 664 10.08 1.44 -5.14
N ILE A 665 10.66 0.53 -4.37
CA ILE A 665 12.11 0.34 -4.30
C ILE A 665 12.45 -1.09 -4.68
N ALA A 666 13.56 -1.27 -5.40
CA ALA A 666 14.01 -2.55 -5.90
C ALA A 666 15.54 -2.65 -5.97
N ASN A 667 16.11 -3.84 -5.77
CA ASN A 667 17.53 -4.16 -5.97
C ASN A 667 17.75 -5.11 -7.17
N ALA A 668 19.02 -5.41 -7.47
CA ALA A 668 19.42 -6.24 -8.61
C ALA A 668 18.97 -7.70 -8.49
N GLU A 669 18.77 -8.19 -7.26
CA GLU A 669 18.30 -9.53 -6.95
C GLU A 669 16.78 -9.70 -7.15
N GLY A 670 16.07 -8.63 -7.50
CA GLY A 670 14.61 -8.64 -7.65
C GLY A 670 13.85 -8.50 -6.33
N GLN A 671 14.54 -8.28 -5.21
CA GLN A 671 13.91 -7.94 -3.95
C GLN A 671 13.43 -6.50 -4.00
N ALA A 672 12.31 -6.24 -3.34
CA ALA A 672 11.62 -4.99 -3.49
C ALA A 672 10.70 -4.69 -2.31
N GLY A 673 10.22 -3.45 -2.29
CA GLY A 673 9.45 -2.92 -1.18
C GLY A 673 8.81 -1.58 -1.53
N TYR A 674 8.30 -0.92 -0.49
CA TYR A 674 7.59 0.34 -0.60
C TYR A 674 8.13 1.36 0.40
N ILE A 675 8.37 2.58 -0.10
CA ILE A 675 8.70 3.75 0.71
C ILE A 675 7.42 4.57 0.87
N ASP A 676 6.99 4.84 2.10
CA ASP A 676 5.96 5.83 2.40
C ASP A 676 6.63 7.21 2.52
N LEU A 677 6.32 8.10 1.57
CA LEU A 677 6.95 9.42 1.51
C LEU A 677 6.43 10.38 2.59
N ASN A 678 5.29 10.12 3.22
CA ASN A 678 4.80 10.96 4.32
C ASN A 678 5.51 10.65 5.62
N ARG A 679 5.66 9.35 5.88
CA ARG A 679 6.37 8.87 7.08
C ARG A 679 7.87 8.94 6.90
N MET A 680 8.34 9.06 5.65
CA MET A 680 9.74 8.89 5.30
C MET A 680 10.26 7.56 5.85
N GLU A 681 9.52 6.48 5.57
CA GLU A 681 9.80 5.13 6.08
C GLU A 681 9.72 4.10 4.96
N ILE A 682 10.53 3.05 5.05
CA ILE A 682 10.36 1.86 4.21
C ILE A 682 9.37 0.92 4.92
N ILE A 683 8.12 0.91 4.46
CA ILE A 683 7.00 0.19 5.08
C ILE A 683 6.90 -1.27 4.63
N ASP A 684 7.66 -1.65 3.60
CA ASP A 684 7.77 -3.02 3.11
C ASP A 684 9.18 -3.26 2.54
N GLY A 685 9.77 -4.43 2.77
CA GLY A 685 11.08 -4.80 2.23
C GLY A 685 12.29 -4.09 2.87
N ALA A 686 12.13 -3.39 4.00
CA ALA A 686 13.20 -2.61 4.63
C ALA A 686 14.52 -3.39 4.87
N SER A 687 14.44 -4.69 5.18
CA SER A 687 15.60 -5.56 5.39
C SER A 687 16.49 -5.75 4.16
N TYR A 688 16.01 -5.44 2.96
CA TYR A 688 16.75 -5.61 1.71
C TYR A 688 17.56 -4.37 1.32
N PHE A 689 17.37 -3.25 2.02
CA PHE A 689 17.83 -1.94 1.58
C PHE A 689 18.61 -1.20 2.68
N PRO A 690 19.57 -0.33 2.29
CA PRO A 690 20.21 0.60 3.22
C PRO A 690 19.23 1.74 3.57
N VAL A 691 18.30 1.46 4.49
CA VAL A 691 17.17 2.33 4.87
C VAL A 691 17.60 3.78 5.11
N ASP A 692 18.58 3.99 6.00
CA ASP A 692 19.05 5.33 6.38
C ASP A 692 19.62 6.12 5.18
N GLU A 693 20.34 5.45 4.27
CA GLU A 693 20.92 6.09 3.07
C GLU A 693 19.84 6.59 2.13
N ILE A 694 18.86 5.73 1.82
CA ILE A 694 17.78 6.02 0.88
C ILE A 694 16.91 7.15 1.41
N LEU A 695 16.48 7.05 2.67
CA LEU A 695 15.61 8.05 3.28
C LEU A 695 16.33 9.39 3.45
N ASN A 696 17.64 9.38 3.76
CA ASN A 696 18.43 10.60 3.82
C ASN A 696 18.58 11.26 2.45
N TYR A 697 18.89 10.50 1.38
CA TYR A 697 18.93 11.03 0.02
C TYR A 697 17.59 11.66 -0.37
N LEU A 698 16.49 10.92 -0.16
CA LEU A 698 15.15 11.42 -0.47
C LEU A 698 14.91 12.72 0.29
N ARG A 699 15.04 12.73 1.62
CA ARG A 699 14.83 13.91 2.47
C ARG A 699 15.63 15.12 2.00
N LEU A 700 16.93 14.94 1.73
CA LEU A 700 17.79 16.03 1.28
C LEU A 700 17.42 16.52 -0.13
N SER A 701 17.04 15.61 -1.03
CA SER A 701 16.51 15.94 -2.35
C SER A 701 15.22 16.75 -2.24
N ILE A 702 14.28 16.32 -1.38
CA ILE A 702 13.06 17.07 -1.06
C ILE A 702 13.44 18.49 -0.61
N ALA A 703 14.23 18.61 0.47
CA ALA A 703 14.61 19.89 1.05
C ALA A 703 15.33 20.81 0.05
N TYR A 704 16.16 20.25 -0.83
CA TYR A 704 16.79 21.00 -1.90
C TYR A 704 15.78 21.57 -2.90
N GLN A 705 14.87 20.74 -3.43
CA GLN A 705 13.84 21.20 -4.36
C GLN A 705 12.99 22.30 -3.73
N MET A 706 12.63 22.13 -2.46
CA MET A 706 11.88 23.13 -1.71
C MET A 706 12.59 24.48 -1.65
N LYS A 707 13.84 24.47 -1.19
CA LYS A 707 14.67 25.67 -1.08
C LYS A 707 14.81 26.36 -2.44
N ALA A 708 15.04 25.59 -3.50
CA ALA A 708 15.19 26.11 -4.85
C ALA A 708 13.92 26.82 -5.37
N HIS A 709 12.74 26.33 -4.98
CA HIS A 709 11.45 26.90 -5.36
C HIS A 709 10.86 27.86 -4.31
N GLY A 710 11.60 28.17 -3.23
CA GLY A 710 11.14 29.09 -2.18
C GLY A 710 10.00 28.53 -1.31
N ILE A 711 9.87 27.21 -1.27
CA ILE A 711 8.84 26.45 -0.56
C ILE A 711 9.35 26.13 0.86
N LYS A 712 8.54 26.32 1.91
CA LYS A 712 8.92 26.03 3.30
C LYS A 712 8.68 24.57 3.66
N GLU A 713 9.43 24.00 4.61
CA GLU A 713 9.33 22.57 5.04
C GLU A 713 7.90 22.16 5.42
N GLY A 714 7.17 23.10 6.06
CA GLY A 714 5.74 22.97 6.30
C GLY A 714 4.92 22.89 5.03
N ASP A 715 5.27 23.62 3.98
CA ASP A 715 4.56 23.70 2.71
C ASP A 715 4.66 22.42 1.86
N ILE A 716 5.52 21.42 2.11
CA ILE A 716 5.39 20.12 1.37
C ILE A 716 4.34 19.22 2.00
N TYR A 717 4.25 19.25 3.33
CA TYR A 717 3.19 18.57 4.07
C TYR A 717 1.93 19.46 4.17
N ALA A 718 2.03 20.76 3.83
CA ALA A 718 0.96 21.76 3.91
C ALA A 718 0.56 22.42 2.58
N ASN A 719 1.30 22.37 1.47
CA ASN A 719 0.79 22.80 0.14
C ASN A 719 -0.07 21.74 -0.52
N THR A 720 -0.04 20.53 0.02
CA THR A 720 -1.13 19.58 -0.19
C THR A 720 -2.34 20.07 0.59
N ALA A 721 -2.18 20.53 1.84
CA ALA A 721 -3.25 21.06 2.70
C ALA A 721 -3.83 22.40 2.23
N ASP A 722 -3.07 23.24 1.55
CA ASP A 722 -3.50 24.59 1.14
C ASP A 722 -4.16 24.63 -0.23
N LYS A 723 -3.93 23.61 -1.08
CA LYS A 723 -4.61 23.49 -2.36
C LYS A 723 -6.01 22.92 -2.15
N THR A 724 -7.00 23.77 -2.34
CA THR A 724 -8.40 23.36 -2.45
C THR A 724 -8.75 22.99 -3.89
N TYR A 725 -9.15 21.75 -4.11
CA TYR A 725 -9.71 21.26 -5.36
C TYR A 725 -11.21 21.51 -5.41
N ILE A 726 -11.67 22.18 -6.47
CA ILE A 726 -13.08 22.49 -6.69
C ILE A 726 -13.63 21.50 -7.72
N ILE A 727 -14.53 20.64 -7.25
CA ILE A 727 -15.16 19.60 -8.04
C ILE A 727 -16.58 20.07 -8.38
N SER A 728 -16.94 20.07 -9.66
CA SER A 728 -18.30 20.44 -10.07
C SER A 728 -19.26 19.28 -9.82
N HIS A 729 -20.22 19.47 -8.91
CA HIS A 729 -21.22 18.46 -8.55
C HIS A 729 -22.28 18.33 -9.65
N ARG A 730 -22.29 17.19 -10.37
CA ARG A 730 -23.14 16.93 -11.55
C ARG A 730 -23.06 17.97 -12.66
N GLY A 731 -21.95 18.70 -12.73
CA GLY A 731 -21.76 19.90 -13.57
C GLY A 731 -22.32 21.18 -12.94
N VAL A 732 -22.40 22.29 -13.68
CA VAL A 732 -22.98 23.55 -13.16
C VAL A 732 -24.52 23.50 -13.24
N SER A 733 -25.12 22.64 -12.41
CA SER A 733 -26.54 22.25 -12.40
C SER A 733 -27.52 23.42 -12.15
N LYS A 734 -27.05 24.55 -11.62
CA LYS A 734 -27.85 25.79 -11.50
C LYS A 734 -28.08 26.51 -12.84
N LYS A 735 -27.20 26.30 -13.83
CA LYS A 735 -27.23 27.00 -15.13
C LYS A 735 -27.60 26.10 -16.30
N ALA A 736 -27.40 24.79 -16.17
CA ALA A 736 -27.77 23.78 -17.16
C ALA A 736 -28.37 22.56 -16.46
N SER A 737 -28.93 21.60 -17.21
CA SER A 737 -29.42 20.37 -16.60
C SER A 737 -28.27 19.58 -15.97
N GLU A 738 -28.46 19.05 -14.77
CA GLU A 738 -27.47 18.19 -14.13
C GLU A 738 -27.14 16.98 -15.01
N ASN A 739 -25.91 16.47 -14.90
CA ASN A 739 -25.45 15.31 -15.67
C ASN A 739 -25.51 15.51 -17.20
N SER A 740 -25.47 16.76 -17.70
CA SER A 740 -25.48 17.11 -19.12
C SER A 740 -24.12 17.63 -19.61
N LEU A 741 -23.84 17.49 -20.91
CA LEU A 741 -22.59 18.02 -21.50
C LEU A 741 -22.52 19.54 -21.38
N ALA A 742 -23.66 20.24 -21.48
CA ALA A 742 -23.68 21.69 -21.25
C ALA A 742 -23.27 22.06 -19.82
N ALA A 743 -23.72 21.31 -18.81
CA ALA A 743 -23.34 21.56 -17.41
C ALA A 743 -21.84 21.31 -17.17
N PHE A 744 -21.27 20.26 -17.76
CA PHE A 744 -19.82 20.00 -17.67
C PHE A 744 -18.99 20.99 -18.49
N LYS A 745 -19.48 21.46 -19.65
CA LYS A 745 -18.82 22.54 -20.41
C LYS A 745 -18.72 23.81 -19.57
N LEU A 746 -19.80 24.19 -18.88
CA LEU A 746 -19.79 25.34 -17.97
C LEU A 746 -18.80 25.14 -16.81
N ALA A 747 -18.67 23.91 -16.28
CA ALA A 747 -17.69 23.61 -15.23
C ALA A 747 -16.25 23.80 -15.73
N ARG A 748 -15.94 23.33 -16.94
CA ARG A 748 -14.63 23.53 -17.58
C ARG A 748 -14.36 25.01 -17.84
N ASP A 749 -15.33 25.74 -18.37
CA ASP A 749 -15.19 27.17 -18.68
C ASP A 749 -14.99 27.98 -17.37
N ALA A 750 -15.52 27.49 -16.25
CA ALA A 750 -15.26 28.00 -14.90
C ALA A 750 -13.98 27.45 -14.23
N GLN A 751 -13.16 26.70 -14.97
CA GLN A 751 -11.89 26.12 -14.50
C GLN A 751 -12.03 25.19 -13.28
N ALA A 752 -13.08 24.36 -13.24
CA ALA A 752 -13.19 23.28 -12.24
C ALA A 752 -11.99 22.33 -12.33
N ASP A 753 -11.49 21.86 -11.20
CA ASP A 753 -10.39 20.88 -11.15
C ASP A 753 -10.89 19.46 -11.49
N GLY A 754 -12.16 19.19 -11.19
CA GLY A 754 -12.81 17.92 -11.46
C GLY A 754 -14.31 18.05 -11.66
N ILE A 755 -14.93 16.93 -12.03
CA ILE A 755 -16.39 16.80 -12.08
C ILE A 755 -16.82 15.57 -11.30
N GLU A 756 -17.98 15.65 -10.67
CA GLU A 756 -18.75 14.50 -10.19
C GLU A 756 -19.94 14.29 -11.12
N PHE A 757 -20.28 13.02 -11.36
CA PHE A 757 -21.44 12.65 -12.17
C PHE A 757 -22.01 11.30 -11.76
N ASP A 758 -23.32 11.19 -11.89
CA ASP A 758 -24.07 10.02 -11.45
C ASP A 758 -24.15 8.96 -12.55
N VAL A 759 -24.02 7.69 -12.16
CA VAL A 759 -24.18 6.55 -13.06
C VAL A 759 -25.28 5.63 -12.55
N SER A 760 -26.26 5.38 -13.41
CA SER A 760 -27.35 4.42 -13.19
C SER A 760 -27.30 3.30 -14.22
N SER A 761 -27.80 2.11 -13.88
CA SER A 761 -27.95 1.00 -14.85
C SER A 761 -29.38 0.83 -15.33
N THR A 762 -29.53 0.64 -16.64
CA THR A 762 -30.79 0.28 -17.30
C THR A 762 -31.13 -1.20 -17.11
N LYS A 763 -32.35 -1.60 -17.50
CA LYS A 763 -32.84 -2.99 -17.49
C LYS A 763 -32.00 -3.93 -18.36
N ASP A 764 -31.50 -3.45 -19.49
CA ASP A 764 -30.61 -4.16 -20.42
C ASP A 764 -29.13 -4.06 -20.03
N GLY A 765 -28.83 -3.55 -18.82
CA GLY A 765 -27.51 -3.56 -18.23
C GLY A 765 -26.52 -2.58 -18.86
N LYS A 766 -27.02 -1.49 -19.46
CA LYS A 766 -26.25 -0.35 -19.96
C LYS A 766 -26.09 0.69 -18.85
N LEU A 767 -24.93 1.35 -18.82
CA LEU A 767 -24.62 2.40 -17.85
C LEU A 767 -24.92 3.77 -18.47
N VAL A 768 -25.70 4.59 -17.77
CA VAL A 768 -26.14 5.91 -18.23
C VAL A 768 -25.75 6.99 -17.25
N ILE A 769 -25.41 8.17 -17.76
CA ILE A 769 -25.05 9.36 -16.98
C ILE A 769 -26.33 10.04 -16.51
N TYR A 770 -26.78 9.70 -15.31
CA TYR A 770 -28.05 10.17 -14.78
C TYR A 770 -28.22 9.91 -13.27
N HIS A 771 -28.81 10.88 -12.58
CA HIS A 771 -29.18 10.80 -11.17
C HIS A 771 -30.44 9.96 -10.94
N GLY A 772 -30.27 8.63 -10.85
CA GLY A 772 -31.36 7.68 -10.59
C GLY A 772 -31.90 7.70 -9.16
N PRO A 773 -32.83 6.78 -8.80
CA PRO A 773 -33.35 5.71 -9.65
C PRO A 773 -34.56 6.13 -10.52
N LYS A 774 -35.22 7.25 -10.21
CA LYS A 774 -36.43 7.72 -10.92
C LYS A 774 -36.08 8.67 -12.07
N ILE A 775 -36.81 8.54 -13.19
CA ILE A 775 -36.58 9.37 -14.39
C ILE A 775 -37.24 10.75 -14.33
N TYR A 776 -38.19 10.98 -13.43
CA TYR A 776 -38.81 12.28 -13.16
C TYR A 776 -38.51 12.65 -11.70
N PRO A 777 -38.20 13.92 -11.34
CA PRO A 777 -38.48 15.17 -12.05
C PRO A 777 -37.42 15.70 -13.03
N HIS A 778 -36.34 14.97 -13.31
CA HIS A 778 -35.15 15.53 -13.99
C HIS A 778 -35.13 15.37 -15.53
N THR A 779 -36.19 14.78 -16.09
CA THR A 779 -36.38 14.65 -17.54
C THR A 779 -37.73 15.21 -18.03
N THR A 780 -37.94 15.17 -19.34
CA THR A 780 -39.22 15.47 -20.00
C THR A 780 -40.31 14.41 -19.77
N CYS A 781 -39.97 13.23 -19.22
CA CYS A 781 -40.89 12.09 -19.08
C CYS A 781 -41.77 12.15 -17.81
N LYS A 782 -42.63 13.18 -17.72
CA LYS A 782 -43.49 13.44 -16.55
C LYS A 782 -44.43 12.31 -16.14
N GLN A 783 -44.86 11.49 -17.10
CA GLN A 783 -45.83 10.41 -16.90
C GLN A 783 -45.18 9.05 -16.63
N GLU A 784 -43.85 8.96 -16.73
CA GLU A 784 -43.14 7.70 -16.50
C GLU A 784 -43.00 7.46 -15.00
N THR A 785 -43.45 6.28 -14.55
CA THR A 785 -43.45 5.89 -13.13
C THR A 785 -42.43 4.81 -12.83
N ARG A 786 -41.85 4.21 -13.88
CA ARG A 786 -40.77 3.23 -13.77
C ARG A 786 -39.45 3.88 -13.36
N GLU A 787 -38.62 3.10 -12.71
CA GLU A 787 -37.23 3.45 -12.44
C GLU A 787 -36.34 3.04 -13.63
N ILE A 788 -35.16 3.64 -13.72
CA ILE A 788 -34.22 3.43 -14.84
C ILE A 788 -33.87 1.95 -15.01
N CYS A 789 -33.71 1.23 -13.89
CA CYS A 789 -33.42 -0.19 -13.87
C CYS A 789 -34.57 -1.08 -14.42
N GLN A 790 -35.76 -0.52 -14.64
CA GLN A 790 -36.90 -1.20 -15.26
C GLN A 790 -37.10 -0.80 -16.73
N MET A 791 -36.31 0.14 -17.25
CA MET A 791 -36.37 0.64 -18.63
C MET A 791 -35.13 0.20 -19.41
N THR A 792 -35.29 -0.18 -20.68
CA THR A 792 -34.13 -0.42 -21.57
C THR A 792 -33.51 0.90 -22.03
N ARG A 793 -32.29 0.85 -22.57
CA ARG A 793 -31.64 2.01 -23.20
C ARG A 793 -32.53 2.68 -24.27
N GLU A 794 -33.21 1.88 -25.09
CA GLU A 794 -34.10 2.35 -26.17
C GLU A 794 -35.35 3.06 -25.61
N GLU A 795 -35.93 2.54 -24.53
CA GLU A 795 -37.05 3.20 -23.85
C GLU A 795 -36.60 4.52 -23.21
N LEU A 796 -35.43 4.52 -22.57
CA LEU A 796 -34.85 5.70 -21.91
C LEU A 796 -34.53 6.82 -22.90
N GLN A 797 -34.12 6.48 -24.12
CA GLN A 797 -33.78 7.39 -25.23
C GLN A 797 -34.95 8.31 -25.64
N LYS A 798 -36.19 7.93 -25.32
CA LYS A 798 -37.39 8.73 -25.57
C LYS A 798 -37.54 9.89 -24.57
N CYS A 799 -36.78 9.85 -23.48
CA CYS A 799 -36.74 10.88 -22.47
C CYS A 799 -35.51 11.77 -22.68
N LYS A 800 -35.69 13.08 -22.55
CA LYS A 800 -34.62 14.07 -22.64
C LYS A 800 -34.40 14.72 -21.28
N LEU A 801 -33.20 15.20 -21.03
CA LEU A 801 -32.92 16.11 -19.91
C LEU A 801 -33.75 17.40 -20.07
N LYS A 802 -33.93 18.18 -18.99
CA LYS A 802 -34.78 19.39 -19.02
C LYS A 802 -34.36 20.43 -20.06
N ASN A 803 -33.07 20.48 -20.40
CA ASN A 803 -32.53 21.36 -21.44
C ASN A 803 -32.59 20.77 -22.86
N GLY A 804 -33.22 19.60 -23.04
CA GLY A 804 -33.38 18.93 -24.33
C GLY A 804 -32.24 18.00 -24.73
N GLU A 805 -31.15 17.92 -23.95
CA GLU A 805 -30.06 16.98 -24.20
C GLU A 805 -30.48 15.52 -24.00
N ASP A 806 -29.79 14.63 -24.70
CA ASP A 806 -29.93 13.18 -24.52
C ASP A 806 -29.34 12.70 -23.18
N ILE A 807 -29.95 11.67 -22.61
CA ILE A 807 -29.34 10.90 -21.53
C ILE A 807 -28.27 10.00 -22.17
N LEU A 808 -27.01 10.30 -21.91
CA LEU A 808 -25.86 9.63 -22.53
C LEU A 808 -25.56 8.30 -21.85
N LEU A 809 -25.07 7.34 -22.62
CA LEU A 809 -24.33 6.21 -22.08
C LEU A 809 -23.01 6.67 -21.50
N LEU A 810 -22.52 5.98 -20.47
CA LEU A 810 -21.16 6.21 -19.95
C LEU A 810 -20.11 6.07 -21.06
N GLU A 811 -20.27 5.09 -21.96
CA GLU A 811 -19.40 4.88 -23.11
C GLU A 811 -19.43 6.02 -24.14
N GLU A 812 -20.58 6.71 -24.27
CA GLU A 812 -20.72 7.89 -25.14
C GLU A 812 -20.12 9.15 -24.48
N PHE A 813 -20.18 9.21 -23.15
CA PHE A 813 -19.77 10.37 -22.35
C PHE A 813 -18.26 10.47 -22.13
N LEU A 814 -17.62 9.41 -21.64
CA LEU A 814 -16.19 9.40 -21.29
C LEU A 814 -15.25 9.99 -22.36
N PRO A 815 -15.33 9.61 -23.65
CA PRO A 815 -14.43 10.15 -24.67
C PRO A 815 -14.56 11.68 -24.87
N GLN A 816 -15.69 12.28 -24.50
CA GLN A 816 -15.91 13.72 -24.65
C GLN A 816 -15.25 14.54 -23.53
N VAL A 817 -15.00 13.91 -22.37
CA VAL A 817 -14.49 14.58 -21.18
C VAL A 817 -13.07 14.16 -20.77
N LYS A 818 -12.54 13.04 -21.27
CA LYS A 818 -11.30 12.38 -20.80
C LYS A 818 -10.01 13.22 -20.70
N ASN A 819 -9.96 14.40 -21.32
CA ASN A 819 -8.81 15.32 -21.29
C ASN A 819 -9.20 16.74 -20.85
N ARG A 820 -10.32 16.88 -20.12
CA ARG A 820 -10.89 18.20 -19.75
C ARG A 820 -10.75 18.54 -18.27
N PHE A 821 -10.50 17.54 -17.41
CA PHE A 821 -10.44 17.68 -15.96
C PHE A 821 -9.36 16.79 -15.36
N SER A 822 -8.88 17.15 -14.17
CA SER A 822 -7.88 16.38 -13.42
C SER A 822 -8.50 15.27 -12.58
N PHE A 823 -9.78 15.38 -12.20
CA PHE A 823 -10.49 14.38 -11.40
C PHE A 823 -11.90 14.10 -11.95
N PHE A 824 -12.31 12.83 -11.89
CA PHE A 824 -13.65 12.37 -12.24
C PHE A 824 -14.21 11.55 -11.08
N PHE A 825 -15.23 12.04 -10.39
CA PHE A 825 -15.96 11.28 -9.37
C PHE A 825 -17.17 10.62 -10.03
N LEU A 826 -17.10 9.30 -10.20
CA LEU A 826 -18.17 8.50 -10.78
C LEU A 826 -18.98 7.90 -9.63
N ASP A 827 -20.18 8.43 -9.42
CA ASP A 827 -21.02 8.03 -8.30
C ASP A 827 -22.17 7.11 -8.73
N PHE A 828 -22.22 5.89 -8.18
CA PHE A 828 -23.24 4.92 -8.55
C PHE A 828 -24.56 5.15 -7.81
N LYS A 829 -25.65 5.25 -8.58
CA LYS A 829 -27.02 5.30 -8.08
C LYS A 829 -27.72 3.96 -8.27
N THR A 830 -27.99 3.29 -7.16
CA THR A 830 -28.71 2.01 -7.11
C THR A 830 -30.18 2.22 -6.76
N SER A 831 -30.98 1.20 -7.03
CA SER A 831 -32.41 1.17 -6.67
C SER A 831 -32.66 0.18 -5.54
N THR A 832 -33.52 0.55 -4.60
CA THR A 832 -34.03 -0.35 -3.56
C THR A 832 -35.24 -1.19 -4.02
N ASN A 833 -35.70 -0.98 -5.25
CA ASN A 833 -36.83 -1.71 -5.83
C ASN A 833 -36.47 -3.20 -5.98
N PRO A 834 -37.25 -4.14 -5.40
CA PRO A 834 -36.98 -5.58 -5.50
C PRO A 834 -36.96 -6.14 -6.93
N GLN A 835 -37.57 -5.44 -7.90
CA GLN A 835 -37.54 -5.81 -9.31
C GLN A 835 -36.20 -5.46 -9.99
N CYS A 836 -35.39 -4.60 -9.37
CA CYS A 836 -34.10 -4.15 -9.86
C CYS A 836 -32.97 -4.94 -9.20
N LYS A 837 -32.95 -6.26 -9.42
CA LYS A 837 -31.85 -7.12 -8.97
C LYS A 837 -30.62 -6.88 -9.84
N GLN A 838 -29.71 -6.03 -9.37
CA GLN A 838 -28.43 -5.78 -10.02
C GLN A 838 -27.31 -6.57 -9.36
N ASN A 839 -26.36 -7.04 -10.17
CA ASN A 839 -25.12 -7.61 -9.67
C ASN A 839 -24.09 -6.48 -9.54
N ASN A 840 -23.84 -6.04 -8.30
CA ASN A 840 -22.95 -4.91 -8.00
C ASN A 840 -21.53 -5.12 -8.54
N GLN A 841 -21.00 -6.35 -8.46
CA GLN A 841 -19.68 -6.68 -9.00
C GLN A 841 -19.63 -6.49 -10.52
N LEU A 842 -20.60 -7.06 -11.24
CA LEU A 842 -20.67 -6.95 -12.70
C LEU A 842 -20.86 -5.50 -13.17
N LEU A 843 -21.66 -4.72 -12.43
CA LEU A 843 -21.92 -3.32 -12.73
C LEU A 843 -20.65 -2.47 -12.57
N LEU A 844 -19.93 -2.68 -11.46
CA LEU A 844 -18.65 -2.05 -11.22
C LEU A 844 -17.60 -2.45 -12.27
N ASP A 845 -17.46 -3.74 -12.56
CA ASP A 845 -16.49 -4.25 -13.55
C ASP A 845 -16.75 -3.68 -14.95
N LYS A 846 -18.03 -3.50 -15.34
CA LYS A 846 -18.39 -2.82 -16.59
C LYS A 846 -17.95 -1.36 -16.62
N ALA A 847 -18.17 -0.61 -15.55
CA ALA A 847 -17.76 0.78 -15.48
C ALA A 847 -16.23 0.92 -15.49
N ILE A 848 -15.53 0.09 -14.70
CA ILE A 848 -14.07 0.03 -14.68
C ILE A 848 -13.53 -0.31 -16.07
N ALA A 849 -14.11 -1.29 -16.76
CA ALA A 849 -13.71 -1.65 -18.12
C ALA A 849 -13.87 -0.48 -19.10
N LEU A 850 -14.95 0.29 -19.00
CA LEU A 850 -15.15 1.49 -19.83
C LEU A 850 -14.14 2.59 -19.48
N VAL A 851 -13.92 2.87 -18.20
CA VAL A 851 -12.94 3.86 -17.74
C VAL A 851 -11.52 3.50 -18.20
N LYS A 852 -11.12 2.22 -18.05
CA LYS A 852 -9.84 1.70 -18.56
C LYS A 852 -9.76 1.75 -20.08
N LYS A 853 -10.84 1.39 -20.79
CA LYS A 853 -10.93 1.49 -22.26
C LYS A 853 -10.65 2.92 -22.76
N TYR A 854 -11.10 3.93 -22.02
CA TYR A 854 -10.86 5.33 -22.37
C TYR A 854 -9.63 5.95 -21.67
N LYS A 855 -8.89 5.16 -20.89
CA LYS A 855 -7.64 5.52 -20.19
C LYS A 855 -7.80 6.67 -19.20
N MET A 856 -8.85 6.55 -18.40
CA MET A 856 -9.21 7.47 -17.33
C MET A 856 -9.06 6.82 -15.95
N ASP A 857 -8.47 5.64 -15.86
CA ASP A 857 -8.34 4.88 -14.61
C ASP A 857 -7.36 5.54 -13.62
N GLY A 858 -6.40 6.33 -14.09
CA GLY A 858 -5.50 7.11 -13.24
C GLY A 858 -6.12 8.39 -12.65
N ASN A 859 -7.31 8.80 -13.08
CA ASN A 859 -7.96 10.04 -12.63
C ASN A 859 -9.46 9.91 -12.32
N THR A 860 -10.00 8.69 -12.28
CA THR A 860 -11.40 8.41 -11.92
C THR A 860 -11.49 7.78 -10.53
N ILE A 861 -12.34 8.36 -9.68
CA ILE A 861 -12.67 7.89 -8.34
C ILE A 861 -14.09 7.32 -8.37
N PHE A 862 -14.23 6.05 -8.02
CA PHE A 862 -15.54 5.38 -7.95
C PHE A 862 -16.14 5.51 -6.55
N SER A 863 -17.40 5.92 -6.47
CA SER A 863 -18.14 6.03 -5.21
C SER A 863 -19.51 5.38 -5.29
N SER A 864 -20.09 5.06 -4.13
CA SER A 864 -21.50 4.74 -4.00
C SER A 864 -21.95 4.82 -2.56
N TYR A 865 -23.17 5.33 -2.37
CA TYR A 865 -23.87 5.28 -1.09
C TYR A 865 -24.47 3.89 -0.77
N ASP A 866 -24.57 3.00 -1.75
CA ASP A 866 -25.08 1.65 -1.54
C ASP A 866 -24.08 0.81 -0.74
N GLU A 867 -24.41 0.44 0.50
CA GLU A 867 -23.47 -0.28 1.39
C GLU A 867 -22.91 -1.56 0.76
N LYS A 868 -23.68 -2.27 -0.08
CA LYS A 868 -23.20 -3.50 -0.73
C LYS A 868 -22.25 -3.19 -1.87
N LEU A 869 -22.50 -2.13 -2.63
CA LEU A 869 -21.59 -1.69 -3.69
C LEU A 869 -20.32 -1.06 -3.09
N ALA A 870 -20.46 -0.29 -2.01
CA ALA A 870 -19.36 0.24 -1.21
C ALA A 870 -18.47 -0.87 -0.63
N ASP A 871 -19.03 -1.95 -0.06
CA ASP A 871 -18.25 -3.09 0.42
C ASP A 871 -17.45 -3.78 -0.71
N VAL A 872 -18.01 -3.86 -1.91
CA VAL A 872 -17.31 -4.37 -3.09
C VAL A 872 -16.20 -3.40 -3.52
N LEU A 873 -16.49 -2.10 -3.60
CA LEU A 873 -15.51 -1.05 -3.94
C LEU A 873 -14.33 -1.02 -2.96
N GLY A 874 -14.61 -1.07 -1.65
CA GLY A 874 -13.60 -1.04 -0.60
C GLY A 874 -12.63 -2.23 -0.63
N LYS A 875 -12.95 -3.31 -1.34
CA LYS A 875 -12.07 -4.48 -1.54
C LYS A 875 -11.22 -4.41 -2.81
N ARG A 876 -11.38 -3.36 -3.63
CA ARG A 876 -10.68 -3.21 -4.92
C ARG A 876 -9.49 -2.27 -4.78
N GLY A 877 -8.28 -2.84 -4.73
CA GLY A 877 -7.03 -2.08 -4.74
C GLY A 877 -6.53 -1.68 -6.14
N ASP A 878 -7.23 -2.06 -7.22
CA ASP A 878 -6.84 -1.77 -8.61
C ASP A 878 -7.46 -0.50 -9.19
N VAL A 879 -8.28 0.22 -8.41
CA VAL A 879 -8.94 1.48 -8.79
C VAL A 879 -9.02 2.43 -7.60
N SER A 880 -9.02 3.74 -7.85
CA SER A 880 -9.28 4.75 -6.82
C SER A 880 -10.76 4.75 -6.43
N SER A 881 -11.05 4.76 -5.13
CA SER A 881 -12.43 4.70 -4.63
C SER A 881 -12.69 5.63 -3.46
N ALA A 882 -13.95 6.04 -3.31
CA ALA A 882 -14.44 6.85 -2.20
C ALA A 882 -15.56 6.13 -1.45
N LEU A 883 -15.52 6.18 -0.11
CA LEU A 883 -16.64 5.79 0.73
C LEU A 883 -17.61 6.98 0.82
N ASP A 884 -18.78 6.86 0.21
CA ASP A 884 -19.83 7.87 0.28
C ASP A 884 -20.82 7.57 1.40
N THR A 885 -20.95 8.45 2.38
CA THR A 885 -21.76 8.19 3.58
C THR A 885 -22.24 9.48 4.27
N PHE A 886 -23.42 9.39 4.90
CA PHE A 886 -23.93 10.40 5.82
C PHE A 886 -23.52 10.15 7.28
N SER A 887 -22.98 8.96 7.60
CA SER A 887 -22.68 8.55 8.96
C SER A 887 -21.19 8.55 9.27
N LEU A 888 -20.80 9.28 10.30
CA LEU A 888 -19.44 9.26 10.83
C LEU A 888 -19.07 7.91 11.46
N THR A 889 -20.04 7.06 11.83
CA THR A 889 -19.75 5.71 12.33
C THR A 889 -19.16 4.80 11.25
N ALA A 890 -19.26 5.19 9.97
CA ALA A 890 -18.66 4.46 8.87
C ALA A 890 -17.14 4.69 8.75
N LEU A 891 -16.53 5.57 9.57
CA LEU A 891 -15.07 5.72 9.66
C LEU A 891 -14.35 4.40 9.91
N ASP A 892 -14.94 3.50 10.70
CA ASP A 892 -14.34 2.19 10.98
C ASP A 892 -14.24 1.30 9.72
N GLN A 893 -15.03 1.58 8.67
CA GLN A 893 -14.99 0.85 7.40
C GLN A 893 -13.77 1.22 6.54
N LEU A 894 -13.13 2.36 6.81
CA LEU A 894 -11.86 2.70 6.17
C LEU A 894 -10.73 1.77 6.62
N SER A 895 -10.79 1.29 7.87
CA SER A 895 -9.80 0.35 8.39
C SER A 895 -9.93 -1.02 7.70
N GLY A 896 -8.89 -1.41 6.96
CA GLY A 896 -8.85 -2.67 6.22
C GLY A 896 -9.52 -2.64 4.84
N SER A 897 -9.89 -1.46 4.32
CA SER A 897 -10.34 -1.26 2.94
C SER A 897 -9.32 -0.46 2.11
N TYR A 898 -9.57 -0.36 0.80
CA TYR A 898 -8.74 0.37 -0.17
C TYR A 898 -9.29 1.77 -0.51
N PHE A 899 -10.25 2.29 0.27
CA PHE A 899 -10.79 3.62 0.03
C PHE A 899 -9.70 4.68 0.17
N SER A 900 -9.55 5.50 -0.86
CA SER A 900 -8.60 6.63 -0.87
C SER A 900 -9.27 7.95 -0.47
N TYR A 901 -10.61 7.99 -0.49
CA TYR A 901 -11.40 9.18 -0.20
C TYR A 901 -12.57 8.85 0.73
N PHE A 902 -12.96 9.81 1.55
CA PHE A 902 -14.14 9.77 2.39
C PHE A 902 -15.06 10.94 2.04
N MET A 903 -16.19 10.63 1.42
CA MET A 903 -17.13 11.59 0.86
C MET A 903 -18.33 11.68 1.79
N THR A 904 -18.61 12.88 2.31
CA THR A 904 -19.71 13.11 3.25
C THR A 904 -20.24 14.54 3.17
N PRO A 905 -21.46 14.83 3.67
CA PRO A 905 -21.95 16.18 3.72
C PRO A 905 -21.00 17.16 4.42
N ALA A 906 -20.90 18.38 3.89
CA ALA A 906 -20.00 19.40 4.38
C ALA A 906 -20.17 19.66 5.90
N GLU A 907 -21.40 19.60 6.41
CA GLU A 907 -21.76 19.73 7.83
C GLU A 907 -21.14 18.69 8.76
N ASN A 908 -20.73 17.54 8.23
CA ASN A 908 -20.11 16.47 9.01
C ASN A 908 -18.62 16.73 9.28
N PHE A 909 -17.99 17.66 8.55
CA PHE A 909 -16.56 17.92 8.69
C PHE A 909 -16.22 18.70 9.97
N SER A 910 -15.21 18.18 10.67
CA SER A 910 -14.56 18.79 11.82
C SER A 910 -13.06 18.55 11.76
N LYS A 911 -12.24 19.36 12.47
CA LYS A 911 -10.78 19.13 12.53
C LYS A 911 -10.42 17.71 12.95
N LYS A 912 -11.10 17.19 13.98
CA LYS A 912 -10.93 15.81 14.46
C LYS A 912 -11.23 14.77 13.39
N LEU A 913 -12.26 14.99 12.56
CA LEU A 913 -12.55 14.08 11.44
C LEU A 913 -11.40 14.10 10.42
N VAL A 914 -10.94 15.29 10.04
CA VAL A 914 -9.84 15.44 9.07
C VAL A 914 -8.56 14.79 9.59
N GLU A 915 -8.21 14.98 10.86
CA GLU A 915 -7.09 14.31 11.52
C GLU A 915 -7.22 12.78 11.46
N ASN A 916 -8.40 12.23 11.78
CA ASN A 916 -8.65 10.80 11.70
C ASN A 916 -8.52 10.24 10.27
N LEU A 917 -9.03 10.95 9.27
CA LEU A 917 -8.91 10.57 7.86
C LEU A 917 -7.44 10.54 7.43
N ASN A 918 -6.67 11.57 7.81
CA ASN A 918 -5.24 11.66 7.53
C ASN A 918 -4.45 10.49 8.15
N HIS A 919 -4.74 10.11 9.40
CA HIS A 919 -4.13 8.95 10.05
C HIS A 919 -4.39 7.63 9.29
N GLN A 920 -5.53 7.54 8.61
CA GLN A 920 -5.94 6.37 7.82
C GLN A 920 -5.58 6.49 6.33
N SER A 921 -4.78 7.49 5.94
CA SER A 921 -4.36 7.73 4.55
C SER A 921 -5.51 7.95 3.57
N ALA A 922 -6.65 8.47 4.03
CA ALA A 922 -7.82 8.81 3.22
C ALA A 922 -8.04 10.33 3.20
N GLU A 923 -8.55 10.86 2.08
CA GLU A 923 -8.78 12.30 1.90
C GLU A 923 -10.27 12.66 2.03
N GLY A 924 -10.57 13.74 2.73
CA GLY A 924 -11.93 14.23 2.90
C GLY A 924 -12.49 14.94 1.67
N VAL A 925 -13.68 14.54 1.22
CA VAL A 925 -14.44 15.18 0.15
C VAL A 925 -15.77 15.72 0.70
N ALA A 926 -15.90 17.04 0.77
CA ALA A 926 -17.10 17.71 1.29
C ALA A 926 -18.07 18.06 0.16
N TYR A 927 -19.32 17.61 0.29
CA TYR A 927 -20.41 17.96 -0.64
C TYR A 927 -21.66 18.43 0.13
N VAL A 928 -22.51 19.33 -0.36
CA VAL A 928 -22.29 20.28 -1.44
C VAL A 928 -21.96 21.64 -0.83
N VAL A 929 -20.85 22.24 -1.25
CA VAL A 929 -20.29 23.47 -0.70
C VAL A 929 -20.57 24.65 -1.63
N ASN A 930 -21.66 25.40 -1.38
CA ASN A 930 -22.07 26.55 -2.23
C ASN A 930 -21.78 27.93 -1.61
N SER A 931 -21.26 27.96 -0.37
CA SER A 931 -20.89 29.18 0.35
C SER A 931 -19.37 29.36 0.38
N VAL A 932 -18.89 30.54 -0.02
CA VAL A 932 -17.45 30.89 0.05
C VAL A 932 -16.96 30.93 1.48
N GLU A 933 -17.75 31.50 2.40
CA GLU A 933 -17.42 31.54 3.82
C GLU A 933 -17.27 30.13 4.39
N TYR A 934 -18.18 29.23 4.01
CA TYR A 934 -18.12 27.85 4.49
C TYR A 934 -16.99 27.06 3.84
N ALA A 935 -16.71 27.29 2.55
CA ALA A 935 -15.54 26.75 1.87
C ALA A 935 -14.23 27.16 2.56
N LYS A 936 -14.09 28.43 2.98
CA LYS A 936 -12.94 28.91 3.75
C LYS A 936 -12.81 28.18 5.09
N LYS A 937 -13.93 28.00 5.81
CA LYS A 937 -13.95 27.25 7.08
C LYS A 937 -13.53 25.79 6.90
N LEU A 938 -13.99 25.11 5.84
CA LEU A 938 -13.61 23.73 5.53
C LEU A 938 -12.13 23.65 5.15
N LYS A 939 -11.62 24.62 4.37
CA LYS A 939 -10.21 24.76 4.05
C LYS A 939 -9.36 24.90 5.33
N GLU A 940 -9.76 25.77 6.26
CA GLU A 940 -9.09 25.94 7.56
C GLU A 940 -9.10 24.66 8.44
N MET A 941 -10.04 23.75 8.20
CA MET A 941 -10.08 22.43 8.85
C MET A 941 -9.18 21.40 8.17
N GLY A 942 -8.60 21.70 7.01
CA GLY A 942 -7.78 20.79 6.22
C GLY A 942 -8.56 19.99 5.18
N VAL A 943 -9.81 20.35 4.87
CA VAL A 943 -10.59 19.69 3.81
C VAL A 943 -10.17 20.23 2.44
N ARG A 944 -9.73 19.32 1.57
CA ARG A 944 -9.09 19.68 0.29
C ARG A 944 -10.02 19.60 -0.91
N PHE A 945 -10.98 18.67 -0.90
CA PHE A 945 -11.88 18.46 -2.03
C PHE A 945 -13.26 19.03 -1.68
N LEU A 946 -13.65 20.09 -2.39
CA LEU A 946 -14.96 20.74 -2.21
C LEU A 946 -15.79 20.51 -3.47
N MET A 947 -16.87 19.73 -3.34
CA MET A 947 -17.87 19.56 -4.38
C MET A 947 -18.90 20.68 -4.31
N THR A 948 -19.18 21.33 -5.44
CA THR A 948 -20.03 22.54 -5.49
C THR A 948 -20.89 22.59 -6.75
N ASP A 949 -22.06 23.22 -6.64
CA ASP A 949 -22.89 23.61 -7.80
C ASP A 949 -22.50 25.01 -8.33
N GLU A 950 -21.66 25.76 -7.59
CA GLU A 950 -21.30 27.16 -7.85
C GLU A 950 -19.79 27.35 -8.09
N VAL A 951 -19.20 26.57 -9.00
CA VAL A 951 -17.75 26.53 -9.29
C VAL A 951 -17.12 27.92 -9.42
N ALA A 952 -17.68 28.78 -10.29
CA ALA A 952 -17.11 30.11 -10.55
C ALA A 952 -17.04 30.98 -9.29
N LYS A 953 -18.09 30.95 -8.46
CA LYS A 953 -18.15 31.72 -7.22
C LYS A 953 -17.16 31.21 -6.18
N LEU A 954 -17.01 29.88 -6.05
CA LEU A 954 -16.03 29.31 -5.13
C LEU A 954 -14.59 29.61 -5.59
N LYS A 955 -14.30 29.45 -6.90
CA LYS A 955 -12.99 29.78 -7.47
C LYS A 955 -12.64 31.25 -7.32
N GLU A 956 -13.60 32.16 -7.48
CA GLU A 956 -13.38 33.60 -7.28
C GLU A 956 -13.21 33.95 -5.80
N GLY A 957 -14.04 33.40 -4.91
CA GLY A 957 -14.01 33.74 -3.49
C GLY A 957 -12.86 33.11 -2.68
N LEU A 958 -12.17 32.11 -3.25
CA LEU A 958 -11.00 31.45 -2.66
C LEU A 958 -9.66 31.90 -3.26
N LYS A 959 -9.68 32.74 -4.31
CA LYS A 959 -8.52 33.57 -4.69
C LYS A 959 -8.32 34.65 -3.64
#